data_AF-A0AAD4BLY4-F1
#
_entry.id   AF-A0AAD4BLY4-F1
#
_cell.length_a   1.000
_cell.length_b   1.000
_cell.length_c   1.000
_cell.angle_alpha   90.00
_cell.angle_beta   90.00
_cell.angle_gamma   90.00
#
_symmetry.space_group_name_H-M   'P 1'
#
loop_
_entity.id
_entity.type
_entity.pdbx_description
1 polymer ?
#
loop_
_entity_poly.entity_id
_entity_poly.type
_entity_poly.pdbx_seq_one_letter_code
_entity_poly.pdbx_strand_id
1 'polypeptide(L)'
;MGPPLTASPLEVDKDDVPDLTETLQPVGRRVLGRGAFGTVYRTVCKRNGEVAVKAITFPRDIDQDDKDEFVRKMRRELGIWRRLEPHPNIVPLLGKARGDEFASDYPCMVSMLMPHGTLSEYVSRCELLPLSSRIQLIQGSTAGLGYLHSKDIVHGDFHPGNILIDSDCNPRVTDFGFSQTLTRQDELTYLFTHSTRPGARMWVAPELFEDLKATLSSDIYSLGSIILFILSGKLPWDKAEVESQLAQLNNPPRPLWPIIPDVAWAFIERCWSPRVPKNRPSAQEVLSFTTDRLGQLLQPNPGSDINVVLFGALGCGKSSIVNLLAGKPIAPVSKHMGPCTKQPRCYRTSMGGKRFRVWDTTGFGLPRGGAISHLSPYEQAHTVLRDLPGGVHLILLCAGKDEITPSLRNLYWLINDFFFGGQAPLAFVVTHVDAADKKWWEQRERNITKPTGIPVQSMPHVCTTAPTLCDQSRKRLMRFLENYATTGNPIPLNLNLSSHEGASRAIATNCGLTDSDAAALVAKFSKPRSPLNVVLFGRAGDGKSSVVNLVAGRPVAQVSSDIDGCTPYSSSYSIDTSTKQFLVWDTMGFNGVRNGRDMTQQAVLNAVQLIRELTAGSGVDLLVFVKNCGKLTPSELSCYRFFEEFLCEGQVPVAVVITHLEDHEVMEGWWETNGNALLAGLNGNVIGHACITSLAAHDSGDAKFSKTLSESRLTVQALFESCFSCPKGEGISVQLRTKEGRGVDRTPEEMTVENLVSHCGLTKELAREVIRQLYNGSG
;
A
#
# COMPACT_ATOMS: atom_id res chain seq x y z
N MET A 1 -48.95 29.99 22.51
CA MET A 1 -48.89 29.25 21.24
C MET A 1 -47.45 28.85 21.00
N GLY A 2 -47.13 27.57 21.18
CA GLY A 2 -45.97 26.93 20.58
C GLY A 2 -46.47 25.58 20.06
N PRO A 3 -46.27 25.25 18.78
CA PRO A 3 -46.82 24.00 18.24
C PRO A 3 -45.99 22.81 18.75
N PRO A 4 -46.57 21.60 18.85
CA PRO A 4 -45.88 20.42 19.33
C PRO A 4 -44.94 19.87 18.25
N LEU A 5 -43.73 19.50 18.66
CA LEU A 5 -42.85 18.59 17.92
C LEU A 5 -43.42 17.17 18.04
N THR A 6 -44.17 16.73 17.03
CA THR A 6 -44.47 15.31 16.82
C THR A 6 -44.40 15.01 15.32
N ALA A 7 -43.22 14.66 14.83
CA ALA A 7 -43.12 13.80 13.66
C ALA A 7 -43.09 12.36 14.19
N SER A 8 -44.22 11.67 14.12
CA SER A 8 -44.26 10.22 14.28
C SER A 8 -43.32 9.58 13.24
N PRO A 9 -42.50 8.57 13.59
CA PRO A 9 -41.91 7.73 12.57
C PRO A 9 -43.09 7.10 11.80
N LEU A 10 -43.14 7.30 10.48
CA LEU A 10 -43.97 6.45 9.63
C LEU A 10 -43.55 5.01 9.96
N GLU A 11 -44.49 4.21 10.46
CA GLU A 11 -44.35 2.76 10.49
C GLU A 11 -44.25 2.30 9.03
N VAL A 12 -43.03 2.35 8.49
CA VAL A 12 -42.69 1.69 7.25
C VAL A 12 -42.71 0.20 7.58
N ASP A 13 -43.60 -0.52 6.91
CA ASP A 13 -43.64 -1.98 6.96
C ASP A 13 -42.20 -2.52 6.83
N LYS A 14 -41.78 -3.39 7.76
CA LYS A 14 -40.42 -3.97 7.77
C LYS A 14 -40.11 -4.72 6.46
N ASP A 15 -41.14 -4.98 5.65
CA ASP A 15 -41.05 -5.67 4.38
C ASP A 15 -40.91 -4.77 3.14
N ASP A 16 -40.96 -3.42 3.22
CA ASP A 16 -40.68 -2.57 2.04
C ASP A 16 -39.28 -1.91 2.09
N VAL A 17 -38.49 -2.12 1.04
CA VAL A 17 -37.19 -1.47 0.86
C VAL A 17 -37.45 -0.04 0.37
N PRO A 18 -36.96 1.01 1.05
CA PRO A 18 -37.25 2.39 0.69
C PRO A 18 -36.87 2.71 -0.75
N ASP A 19 -37.76 3.34 -1.51
CA ASP A 19 -37.43 3.90 -2.82
C ASP A 19 -36.72 5.25 -2.63
N LEU A 20 -35.47 5.32 -3.06
CA LEU A 20 -34.60 6.49 -2.91
C LEU A 20 -34.47 7.30 -4.21
N THR A 21 -35.16 6.92 -5.30
CA THR A 21 -34.97 7.52 -6.65
C THR A 21 -34.95 9.04 -6.62
N GLU A 22 -35.96 9.70 -6.07
CA GLU A 22 -36.08 11.17 -6.03
C GLU A 22 -35.05 11.87 -5.09
N THR A 23 -34.36 11.08 -4.26
CA THR A 23 -33.36 11.58 -3.32
C THR A 23 -31.94 11.49 -3.85
N LEU A 24 -31.72 10.75 -4.94
CA LEU A 24 -30.42 10.63 -5.60
C LEU A 24 -30.19 11.85 -6.50
N GLN A 25 -28.96 12.36 -6.51
CA GLN A 25 -28.58 13.45 -7.39
C GLN A 25 -28.22 12.91 -8.80
N PRO A 26 -28.68 13.57 -9.89
CA PRO A 26 -28.33 13.18 -11.26
C PRO A 26 -26.86 13.45 -11.64
N VAL A 27 -26.21 14.39 -10.94
CA VAL A 27 -24.89 14.94 -11.29
C VAL A 27 -23.77 14.12 -10.63
N GLY A 28 -22.75 13.69 -11.40
CA GLY A 28 -21.52 13.08 -10.85
C GLY A 28 -21.45 11.55 -10.80
N ARG A 29 -22.20 10.85 -11.67
CA ARG A 29 -22.25 9.38 -11.73
C ARG A 29 -20.92 8.76 -12.19
N ARG A 30 -20.00 8.52 -11.25
CA ARG A 30 -18.73 7.83 -11.50
C ARG A 30 -18.93 6.32 -11.38
N VAL A 31 -18.54 5.56 -12.40
CA VAL A 31 -18.49 4.10 -12.31
C VAL A 31 -17.39 3.71 -11.32
N LEU A 32 -17.77 2.99 -10.27
CA LEU A 32 -16.85 2.42 -9.27
C LEU A 32 -16.29 1.07 -9.72
N GLY A 33 -17.07 0.31 -10.47
CA GLY A 33 -16.67 -0.98 -11.02
C GLY A 33 -17.75 -1.61 -11.89
N ARG A 34 -17.33 -2.51 -12.77
CA ARG A 34 -18.21 -3.37 -13.58
C ARG A 34 -17.99 -4.82 -13.15
N GLY A 35 -19.06 -5.50 -12.76
CA GLY A 35 -19.04 -6.91 -12.39
C GLY A 35 -19.79 -7.75 -13.42
N ALA A 36 -19.75 -9.08 -13.23
CA ALA A 36 -20.59 -10.01 -14.00
C ALA A 36 -22.08 -9.68 -13.87
N PHE A 37 -22.48 -9.05 -12.74
CA PHE A 37 -23.88 -8.78 -12.41
C PHE A 37 -24.36 -7.35 -12.70
N GLY A 38 -23.53 -6.51 -13.33
CA GLY A 38 -23.88 -5.13 -13.67
C GLY A 38 -22.83 -4.08 -13.27
N THR A 39 -23.24 -2.82 -13.25
CA THR A 39 -22.36 -1.66 -13.02
C THR A 39 -22.67 -1.01 -11.68
N VAL A 40 -21.62 -0.70 -10.90
CA VAL A 40 -21.75 0.01 -9.63
C VAL A 40 -21.37 1.47 -9.83
N TYR A 41 -22.24 2.39 -9.42
CA TYR A 41 -22.07 3.83 -9.54
C TYR A 41 -21.88 4.47 -8.17
N ARG A 42 -21.05 5.51 -8.09
CA ARG A 42 -21.03 6.46 -6.98
C ARG A 42 -22.02 7.58 -7.28
N THR A 43 -22.85 7.94 -6.31
CA THR A 43 -23.71 9.13 -6.38
C THR A 43 -23.91 9.71 -4.98
N VAL A 44 -24.61 10.85 -4.89
CA VAL A 44 -24.98 11.51 -3.65
C VAL A 44 -26.47 11.34 -3.41
N CYS A 45 -26.83 10.82 -2.24
CA CYS A 45 -28.18 10.82 -1.70
C CYS A 45 -28.35 12.03 -0.77
N LYS A 46 -29.36 12.86 -1.01
CA LYS A 46 -29.64 14.08 -0.21
C LYS A 46 -29.71 13.83 1.30
N ARG A 47 -30.13 12.62 1.73
CA ARG A 47 -30.29 12.26 3.14
C ARG A 47 -29.07 11.53 3.73
N ASN A 48 -28.36 10.77 2.91
CA ASN A 48 -27.35 9.80 3.39
C ASN A 48 -25.92 10.15 2.96
N GLY A 49 -25.71 11.24 2.22
CA GLY A 49 -24.40 11.61 1.69
C GLY A 49 -24.01 10.71 0.51
N GLU A 50 -22.74 10.29 0.46
CA GLU A 50 -22.25 9.46 -0.64
C GLU A 50 -22.76 8.01 -0.54
N VAL A 51 -23.28 7.50 -1.66
CA VAL A 51 -23.86 6.16 -1.76
C VAL A 51 -23.32 5.42 -2.98
N ALA A 52 -23.42 4.08 -2.92
CA ALA A 52 -23.16 3.20 -4.05
C ALA A 52 -24.48 2.65 -4.61
N VAL A 53 -24.62 2.67 -5.94
CA VAL A 53 -25.80 2.17 -6.64
C VAL A 53 -25.38 1.03 -7.56
N LYS A 54 -25.83 -0.19 -7.28
CA LYS A 54 -25.60 -1.38 -8.12
C LYS A 54 -26.76 -1.48 -9.11
N ALA A 55 -26.48 -1.20 -10.38
CA ALA A 55 -27.42 -1.29 -11.48
C ALA A 55 -27.15 -2.54 -12.31
N ILE A 56 -28.21 -3.21 -12.75
CA ILE A 56 -28.11 -4.41 -13.57
C ILE A 56 -28.03 -4.00 -15.04
N THR A 57 -27.01 -4.48 -15.74
CA THR A 57 -26.83 -4.21 -17.17
C THR A 57 -26.59 -5.52 -17.91
N PHE A 58 -27.40 -5.79 -18.92
CA PHE A 58 -27.26 -6.97 -19.79
C PHE A 58 -26.60 -6.58 -21.13
N PRO A 59 -25.77 -7.43 -21.73
CA PRO A 59 -25.44 -7.35 -23.14
C PRO A 59 -26.72 -7.40 -23.98
N ARG A 60 -26.75 -6.67 -25.11
CA ARG A 60 -27.95 -6.58 -25.96
C ARG A 60 -28.41 -7.93 -26.52
N ASP A 61 -27.50 -8.90 -26.64
CA ASP A 61 -27.71 -10.18 -27.32
C ASP A 61 -27.86 -11.39 -26.37
N ILE A 62 -28.14 -11.17 -25.07
CA ILE A 62 -28.34 -12.26 -24.11
C ILE A 62 -29.75 -12.85 -24.22
N ASP A 63 -29.87 -14.18 -24.06
CA ASP A 63 -31.15 -14.90 -24.17
C ASP A 63 -32.13 -14.52 -23.05
N GLN A 64 -33.43 -14.66 -23.29
CA GLN A 64 -34.47 -14.30 -22.33
C GLN A 64 -34.43 -15.17 -21.07
N ASP A 65 -34.12 -16.46 -21.22
CA ASP A 65 -33.98 -17.39 -20.09
C ASP A 65 -32.83 -16.97 -19.14
N ASP A 66 -31.71 -16.51 -19.70
CA ASP A 66 -30.58 -15.97 -18.94
C ASP A 66 -30.94 -14.67 -18.19
N LYS A 67 -31.74 -13.79 -18.83
CA LYS A 67 -32.25 -12.57 -18.19
C LYS A 67 -33.13 -12.92 -16.99
N ASP A 68 -34.07 -13.84 -17.17
CA ASP A 68 -35.01 -14.25 -16.13
C ASP A 68 -34.29 -14.88 -14.93
N GLU A 69 -33.26 -15.70 -15.20
CA GLU A 69 -32.40 -16.24 -14.15
C GLU A 69 -31.70 -15.15 -13.34
N PHE A 70 -31.18 -14.15 -14.02
CA PHE A 70 -30.44 -13.08 -13.40
C PHE A 70 -31.33 -12.15 -12.56
N VAL A 71 -32.54 -11.86 -13.05
CA VAL A 71 -33.55 -11.13 -12.29
C VAL A 71 -33.94 -11.89 -11.03
N ARG A 72 -34.09 -13.22 -11.12
CA ARG A 72 -34.33 -14.10 -9.97
C ARG A 72 -33.18 -14.06 -8.96
N LYS A 73 -31.91 -14.02 -9.42
CA LYS A 73 -30.74 -13.84 -8.55
C LYS A 73 -30.75 -12.49 -7.82
N MET A 74 -31.05 -11.39 -8.52
CA MET A 74 -31.14 -10.08 -7.88
C MET A 74 -32.27 -10.01 -6.84
N ARG A 75 -33.45 -10.52 -7.15
CA ARG A 75 -34.56 -10.56 -6.18
C ARG A 75 -34.18 -11.34 -4.93
N ARG A 76 -33.40 -12.41 -5.10
CA ARG A 76 -32.84 -13.18 -3.98
C ARG A 76 -31.83 -12.38 -3.18
N GLU A 77 -30.87 -11.73 -3.85
CA GLU A 77 -29.86 -10.86 -3.21
C GLU A 77 -30.54 -9.79 -2.36
N LEU A 78 -31.47 -9.03 -2.95
CA LEU A 78 -32.23 -7.99 -2.27
C LEU A 78 -33.07 -8.58 -1.12
N GLY A 79 -33.69 -9.74 -1.33
CA GLY A 79 -34.48 -10.43 -0.32
C GLY A 79 -33.67 -10.91 0.89
N ILE A 80 -32.43 -11.37 0.67
CA ILE A 80 -31.49 -11.74 1.74
C ILE A 80 -31.02 -10.48 2.45
N TRP A 81 -30.51 -9.50 1.71
CA TRP A 81 -29.92 -8.28 2.29
C TRP A 81 -30.94 -7.50 3.13
N ARG A 82 -32.20 -7.43 2.70
CA ARG A 82 -33.30 -6.81 3.47
C ARG A 82 -33.54 -7.46 4.84
N ARG A 83 -33.32 -8.77 4.96
CA ARG A 83 -33.57 -9.53 6.20
C ARG A 83 -32.42 -9.42 7.20
N LEU A 84 -31.27 -8.87 6.78
CA LEU A 84 -30.14 -8.68 7.67
C LEU A 84 -30.39 -7.46 8.56
N GLU A 85 -30.41 -7.67 9.86
CA GLU A 85 -30.33 -6.59 10.85
C GLU A 85 -29.00 -5.84 10.70
N PRO A 86 -28.95 -4.53 11.04
CA PRO A 86 -27.72 -3.75 10.99
C PRO A 86 -26.59 -4.40 11.78
N HIS A 87 -25.46 -4.64 11.11
CA HIS A 87 -24.29 -5.24 11.72
C HIS A 87 -23.02 -4.45 11.32
N PRO A 88 -22.06 -4.21 12.22
CA PRO A 88 -20.86 -3.40 11.93
C PRO A 88 -20.05 -3.87 10.72
N ASN A 89 -20.00 -5.19 10.49
CA ASN A 89 -19.24 -5.81 9.41
C ASN A 89 -20.09 -6.28 8.22
N ILE A 90 -21.29 -5.73 8.05
CA ILE A 90 -22.13 -5.92 6.86
C ILE A 90 -22.33 -4.55 6.21
N VAL A 91 -22.27 -4.48 4.88
CA VAL A 91 -22.57 -3.22 4.17
C VAL A 91 -24.06 -2.88 4.36
N PRO A 92 -24.41 -1.67 4.84
CA PRO A 92 -25.80 -1.28 5.01
C PRO A 92 -26.52 -1.13 3.67
N LEU A 93 -27.64 -1.84 3.51
CA LEU A 93 -28.63 -1.57 2.46
C LEU A 93 -29.43 -0.32 2.87
N LEU A 94 -29.44 0.69 2.00
CA LEU A 94 -30.18 1.94 2.24
C LEU A 94 -31.55 1.94 1.56
N GLY A 95 -31.66 1.30 0.39
CA GLY A 95 -32.89 1.32 -0.38
C GLY A 95 -32.76 0.73 -1.77
N LYS A 96 -33.77 1.00 -2.59
CA LYS A 96 -33.84 0.70 -4.03
C LYS A 96 -33.96 2.01 -4.82
N ALA A 97 -33.63 1.98 -6.10
CA ALA A 97 -33.87 3.09 -7.03
C ALA A 97 -34.35 2.58 -8.38
N ARG A 98 -35.01 3.42 -9.18
CA ARG A 98 -35.39 3.09 -10.55
C ARG A 98 -34.13 2.95 -11.43
N GLY A 99 -34.19 2.00 -12.37
CA GLY A 99 -33.06 1.67 -13.23
C GLY A 99 -32.92 2.55 -14.46
N ASP A 100 -34.00 3.23 -14.89
CA ASP A 100 -34.03 4.18 -16.00
C ASP A 100 -32.95 5.26 -15.85
N GLU A 101 -32.71 5.69 -14.62
CA GLU A 101 -31.64 6.61 -14.28
C GLU A 101 -30.22 6.01 -14.39
N PHE A 102 -30.05 4.69 -14.37
CA PHE A 102 -28.76 4.01 -14.36
C PHE A 102 -28.55 3.08 -15.57
N ALA A 103 -29.22 3.36 -16.70
CA ALA A 103 -29.17 2.56 -17.91
C ALA A 103 -29.47 1.07 -17.65
N SER A 104 -30.41 0.81 -16.75
CA SER A 104 -30.86 -0.51 -16.30
C SER A 104 -32.37 -0.63 -16.50
N ASP A 105 -32.84 -1.70 -17.12
CA ASP A 105 -34.28 -1.97 -17.23
C ASP A 105 -34.89 -2.46 -15.90
N TYR A 106 -34.06 -2.65 -14.88
CA TYR A 106 -34.41 -3.23 -13.58
C TYR A 106 -34.10 -2.29 -12.41
N PRO A 107 -34.83 -2.40 -11.28
CA PRO A 107 -34.52 -1.65 -10.07
C PRO A 107 -33.07 -1.85 -9.61
N CYS A 108 -32.44 -0.76 -9.19
CA CYS A 108 -31.09 -0.74 -8.66
C CYS A 108 -31.10 -0.89 -7.14
N MET A 109 -30.02 -1.44 -6.58
CA MET A 109 -29.81 -1.52 -5.13
C MET A 109 -28.93 -0.37 -4.67
N VAL A 110 -29.32 0.32 -3.59
CA VAL A 110 -28.61 1.48 -3.04
C VAL A 110 -28.04 1.13 -1.67
N SER A 111 -26.72 1.26 -1.52
CA SER A 111 -25.99 0.99 -0.27
C SER A 111 -25.10 2.16 0.14
N MET A 112 -24.61 2.12 1.38
CA MET A 112 -23.59 3.07 1.83
C MET A 112 -22.31 2.91 1.00
N LEU A 113 -21.65 4.01 0.64
CA LEU A 113 -20.37 3.98 -0.06
C LEU A 113 -19.25 3.57 0.90
N MET A 114 -18.39 2.64 0.46
CA MET A 114 -17.19 2.24 1.18
C MET A 114 -15.96 2.87 0.50
N PRO A 115 -15.37 3.94 1.07
CA PRO A 115 -14.43 4.81 0.35
C PRO A 115 -13.07 4.17 0.07
N HIS A 116 -12.68 3.15 0.83
CA HIS A 116 -11.39 2.48 0.67
C HIS A 116 -11.43 1.30 -0.33
N GLY A 117 -12.58 1.05 -0.94
CA GLY A 117 -12.76 0.02 -1.96
C GLY A 117 -12.82 -1.39 -1.37
N THR A 118 -12.39 -2.39 -2.14
CA THR A 118 -12.41 -3.79 -1.71
C THR A 118 -11.24 -4.12 -0.78
N LEU A 119 -11.34 -5.18 0.01
CA LEU A 119 -10.24 -5.71 0.83
C LEU A 119 -9.06 -6.14 -0.06
N SER A 120 -9.34 -6.74 -1.22
CA SER A 120 -8.30 -7.08 -2.20
C SER A 120 -7.49 -5.86 -2.59
N GLU A 121 -8.20 -4.80 -2.97
CA GLU A 121 -7.60 -3.51 -3.30
C GLU A 121 -6.82 -2.96 -2.10
N TYR A 122 -7.46 -2.88 -0.93
CA TYR A 122 -6.90 -2.27 0.27
C TYR A 122 -5.61 -2.96 0.75
N VAL A 123 -5.58 -4.30 0.82
CA VAL A 123 -4.39 -5.04 1.26
C VAL A 123 -3.25 -4.95 0.25
N SER A 124 -3.55 -5.00 -1.06
CA SER A 124 -2.53 -4.90 -2.11
C SER A 124 -1.87 -3.53 -2.22
N ARG A 125 -2.51 -2.48 -1.70
CA ARG A 125 -2.04 -1.09 -1.71
C ARG A 125 -1.22 -0.69 -0.49
N CYS A 126 -1.23 -1.54 0.51
CA CYS A 126 -0.65 -1.26 1.81
C CYS A 126 0.23 -2.44 2.20
N GLU A 127 1.30 -2.67 1.42
CA GLU A 127 2.28 -3.73 1.68
C GLU A 127 2.80 -3.69 3.14
N LEU A 128 2.79 -2.52 3.78
CA LEU A 128 3.24 -2.26 5.14
C LEU A 128 2.12 -2.19 6.21
N LEU A 129 0.94 -2.79 6.00
CA LEU A 129 -0.09 -2.82 7.06
C LEU A 129 0.46 -3.44 8.36
N PRO A 130 0.35 -2.74 9.51
CA PRO A 130 0.71 -3.30 10.80
C PRO A 130 -0.07 -4.59 11.08
N LEU A 131 0.54 -5.52 11.83
CA LEU A 131 -0.11 -6.77 12.21
C LEU A 131 -1.43 -6.54 12.95
N SER A 132 -1.54 -5.46 13.74
CA SER A 132 -2.77 -5.06 14.42
C SER A 132 -3.90 -4.77 13.45
N SER A 133 -3.65 -3.97 12.42
CA SER A 133 -4.60 -3.68 11.35
C SER A 133 -4.97 -4.94 10.57
N ARG A 134 -4.00 -5.83 10.29
CA ARG A 134 -4.27 -7.13 9.64
C ARG A 134 -5.19 -8.01 10.48
N ILE A 135 -4.99 -8.05 11.79
CA ILE A 135 -5.86 -8.80 12.72
C ILE A 135 -7.26 -8.18 12.78
N GLN A 136 -7.38 -6.84 12.80
CA GLN A 136 -8.68 -6.17 12.74
C GLN A 136 -9.45 -6.50 11.46
N LEU A 137 -8.76 -6.52 10.30
CA LEU A 137 -9.36 -6.93 9.03
C LEU A 137 -9.84 -8.39 9.07
N ILE A 138 -9.06 -9.29 9.68
CA ILE A 138 -9.45 -10.70 9.84
C ILE A 138 -10.66 -10.82 10.77
N GLN A 139 -10.64 -10.18 11.93
CA GLN A 139 -11.70 -10.23 12.93
C GLN A 139 -13.01 -9.69 12.36
N GLY A 140 -12.98 -8.52 11.71
CA GLY A 140 -14.19 -7.93 11.13
C GLY A 140 -14.74 -8.75 9.97
N SER A 141 -13.88 -9.28 9.08
CA SER A 141 -14.32 -10.17 7.99
C SER A 141 -14.96 -11.45 8.52
N THR A 142 -14.37 -12.02 9.58
CA THR A 142 -14.87 -13.21 10.27
C THR A 142 -16.19 -12.93 10.99
N ALA A 143 -16.32 -11.77 11.65
CA ALA A 143 -17.54 -11.37 12.34
C ALA A 143 -18.71 -11.15 11.36
N GLY A 144 -18.44 -10.53 10.19
CA GLY A 144 -19.44 -10.39 9.13
C GLY A 144 -19.92 -11.75 8.61
N LEU A 145 -19.01 -12.67 8.31
CA LEU A 145 -19.37 -14.02 7.88
C LEU A 145 -20.10 -14.81 8.99
N GLY A 146 -19.62 -14.73 10.23
CA GLY A 146 -20.22 -15.40 11.38
C GLY A 146 -21.64 -14.92 11.66
N TYR A 147 -21.92 -13.64 11.44
CA TYR A 147 -23.27 -13.11 11.51
C TYR A 147 -24.20 -13.75 10.45
N LEU A 148 -23.76 -13.86 9.19
CA LEU A 148 -24.53 -14.56 8.16
C LEU A 148 -24.79 -16.03 8.53
N HIS A 149 -23.74 -16.73 8.98
CA HIS A 149 -23.84 -18.13 9.41
C HIS A 149 -24.80 -18.31 10.59
N SER A 150 -24.86 -17.35 11.53
CA SER A 150 -25.81 -17.37 12.66
C SER A 150 -27.28 -17.23 12.25
N LYS A 151 -27.53 -16.75 11.04
CA LYS A 151 -28.87 -16.64 10.43
C LYS A 151 -29.12 -17.76 9.41
N ASP A 152 -28.31 -18.82 9.43
CA ASP A 152 -28.34 -19.93 8.47
C ASP A 152 -28.20 -19.48 7.01
N ILE A 153 -27.39 -18.44 6.78
CA ILE A 153 -27.10 -17.92 5.44
C ILE A 153 -25.67 -18.32 5.04
N VAL A 154 -25.56 -19.09 3.96
CA VAL A 154 -24.30 -19.35 3.26
C VAL A 154 -24.03 -18.17 2.33
N HIS A 155 -22.83 -17.59 2.37
CA HIS A 155 -22.47 -16.48 1.48
C HIS A 155 -22.30 -16.97 0.03
N GLY A 156 -21.56 -18.07 -0.16
CA GLY A 156 -21.40 -18.76 -1.43
C GLY A 156 -20.34 -18.17 -2.36
N ASP A 157 -20.07 -16.87 -2.30
CA ASP A 157 -18.98 -16.24 -3.08
C ASP A 157 -18.05 -15.38 -2.19
N PHE A 158 -17.55 -15.98 -1.11
CA PHE A 158 -16.82 -15.24 -0.09
C PHE A 158 -15.35 -15.04 -0.50
N HIS A 159 -14.97 -13.82 -0.92
CA HIS A 159 -13.60 -13.51 -1.34
C HIS A 159 -13.23 -12.03 -1.05
N PRO A 160 -11.95 -11.62 -1.11
CA PRO A 160 -11.54 -10.25 -0.77
C PRO A 160 -12.15 -9.12 -1.64
N GLY A 161 -12.78 -9.46 -2.76
CA GLY A 161 -13.50 -8.50 -3.61
C GLY A 161 -14.93 -8.21 -3.13
N ASN A 162 -15.51 -9.13 -2.35
CA ASN A 162 -16.85 -9.01 -1.74
C ASN A 162 -16.77 -8.59 -0.26
N ILE A 163 -15.61 -8.09 0.17
CA ILE A 163 -15.40 -7.42 1.46
C ILE A 163 -14.95 -6.01 1.12
N LEU A 164 -15.68 -4.99 1.57
CA LEU A 164 -15.37 -3.58 1.36
C LEU A 164 -14.81 -2.95 2.62
N ILE A 165 -14.03 -1.88 2.48
CA ILE A 165 -13.39 -1.18 3.60
C ILE A 165 -14.05 0.20 3.78
N ASP A 166 -14.59 0.44 4.98
CA ASP A 166 -15.23 1.71 5.34
C ASP A 166 -14.20 2.82 5.67
N SER A 167 -14.68 4.03 5.96
CA SER A 167 -13.82 5.18 6.29
C SER A 167 -12.94 5.00 7.52
N ASP A 168 -13.33 4.12 8.44
CA ASP A 168 -12.61 3.83 9.68
C ASP A 168 -11.70 2.60 9.52
N CYS A 169 -11.45 2.17 8.28
CA CYS A 169 -10.65 1.00 7.92
C CYS A 169 -11.23 -0.33 8.42
N ASN A 170 -12.54 -0.41 8.67
CA ASN A 170 -13.19 -1.65 9.06
C ASN A 170 -13.72 -2.42 7.83
N PRO A 171 -13.61 -3.76 7.83
CA PRO A 171 -14.13 -4.59 6.75
C PRO A 171 -15.65 -4.78 6.88
N ARG A 172 -16.35 -4.78 5.74
CA ARG A 172 -17.79 -4.99 5.62
C ARG A 172 -18.11 -5.92 4.46
N VAL A 173 -18.80 -7.03 4.74
CA VAL A 173 -19.20 -8.03 3.74
C VAL A 173 -20.34 -7.49 2.88
N THR A 174 -20.29 -7.77 1.58
CA THR A 174 -21.26 -7.34 0.55
C THR A 174 -21.47 -8.42 -0.52
N ASP A 175 -22.36 -8.15 -1.48
CA ASP A 175 -22.62 -8.96 -2.68
C ASP A 175 -23.22 -10.35 -2.38
N PHE A 176 -24.47 -10.35 -1.94
CA PHE A 176 -25.23 -11.57 -1.58
C PHE A 176 -25.85 -12.30 -2.78
N GLY A 177 -25.36 -12.04 -3.99
CA GLY A 177 -25.91 -12.59 -5.25
C GLY A 177 -25.90 -14.12 -5.33
N PHE A 178 -24.99 -14.76 -4.58
CA PHE A 178 -24.87 -16.21 -4.47
C PHE A 178 -25.29 -16.76 -3.11
N SER A 179 -25.80 -15.90 -2.21
CA SER A 179 -26.14 -16.32 -0.85
C SER A 179 -27.42 -17.15 -0.79
N GLN A 180 -27.49 -18.06 0.20
CA GLN A 180 -28.58 -19.02 0.35
C GLN A 180 -28.98 -19.22 1.80
N THR A 181 -30.29 -19.26 2.10
CA THR A 181 -30.81 -19.62 3.42
C THR A 181 -31.02 -21.14 3.48
N LEU A 182 -30.51 -21.81 4.51
CA LEU A 182 -30.57 -23.28 4.64
C LEU A 182 -31.99 -23.86 4.80
N THR A 183 -33.01 -23.02 5.04
CA THR A 183 -34.40 -23.43 5.31
C THR A 183 -35.29 -23.60 4.08
N ARG A 184 -34.85 -23.19 2.87
CA ARG A 184 -35.59 -23.42 1.61
C ARG A 184 -34.94 -24.53 0.78
N GLN A 185 -35.71 -25.57 0.48
CA GLN A 185 -35.43 -26.62 -0.52
C GLN A 185 -35.48 -26.07 -1.96
N ASP A 186 -34.91 -24.90 -2.21
CA ASP A 186 -34.75 -24.40 -3.57
C ASP A 186 -33.45 -24.98 -4.13
N GLU A 187 -33.57 -26.13 -4.81
CA GLU A 187 -32.53 -26.73 -5.64
C GLU A 187 -32.06 -25.71 -6.68
N LEU A 188 -30.92 -25.05 -6.48
CA LEU A 188 -30.11 -24.56 -7.60
C LEU A 188 -28.62 -24.50 -7.25
N THR A 189 -27.88 -25.17 -8.12
CA THR A 189 -26.44 -25.35 -8.31
C THR A 189 -25.64 -24.06 -8.19
N TYR A 190 -24.50 -24.12 -7.49
CA TYR A 190 -23.34 -23.25 -7.65
C TYR A 190 -22.99 -23.24 -9.15
N LEU A 191 -23.52 -22.28 -9.90
CA LEU A 191 -23.27 -22.23 -11.34
C LEU A 191 -21.84 -21.74 -11.58
N PHE A 192 -20.96 -22.72 -11.64
CA PHE A 192 -19.56 -22.67 -12.06
C PHE A 192 -19.32 -21.84 -13.33
N THR A 193 -20.36 -21.61 -14.12
CA THR A 193 -20.36 -20.96 -15.43
C THR A 193 -20.36 -19.42 -15.40
N HIS A 194 -20.61 -18.76 -14.26
CA HIS A 194 -20.74 -17.28 -14.22
C HIS A 194 -19.80 -16.54 -13.26
N SER A 195 -18.91 -17.23 -12.54
CA SER A 195 -17.78 -16.58 -11.85
C SER A 195 -16.67 -16.24 -12.85
N THR A 196 -16.98 -15.46 -13.88
CA THR A 196 -16.06 -15.10 -14.99
C THR A 196 -15.00 -14.07 -14.60
N ARG A 197 -14.84 -13.73 -13.32
CA ARG A 197 -13.69 -12.93 -12.86
C ARG A 197 -12.43 -13.82 -12.83
N PRO A 198 -11.39 -13.53 -13.63
CA PRO A 198 -10.11 -14.23 -13.56
C PRO A 198 -9.46 -13.94 -12.21
N GLY A 199 -9.73 -14.79 -11.21
CA GLY A 199 -9.25 -14.61 -9.84
C GLY A 199 -10.24 -14.97 -8.73
N ALA A 200 -11.54 -15.16 -9.00
CA ALA A 200 -12.47 -15.64 -7.96
C ALA A 200 -12.26 -17.13 -7.63
N ARG A 201 -11.86 -17.93 -8.63
CA ARG A 201 -11.65 -19.39 -8.50
C ARG A 201 -10.61 -19.79 -7.44
N MET A 202 -9.64 -18.91 -7.14
CA MET A 202 -8.59 -19.21 -6.18
C MET A 202 -9.06 -19.21 -4.71
N TRP A 203 -10.26 -18.71 -4.44
CA TRP A 203 -10.86 -18.68 -3.10
C TRP A 203 -11.87 -19.82 -2.89
N VAL A 204 -12.21 -20.55 -3.95
CA VAL A 204 -13.29 -21.55 -3.97
C VAL A 204 -12.83 -22.84 -3.30
N ALA A 205 -13.70 -23.43 -2.48
CA ALA A 205 -13.45 -24.71 -1.82
C ALA A 205 -13.43 -25.86 -2.83
N PRO A 206 -12.54 -26.85 -2.69
CA PRO A 206 -12.37 -27.91 -3.68
C PRO A 206 -13.62 -28.76 -3.92
N GLU A 207 -14.45 -28.99 -2.90
CA GLU A 207 -15.69 -29.76 -3.04
C GLU A 207 -16.75 -29.06 -3.93
N LEU A 208 -16.63 -27.74 -4.11
CA LEU A 208 -17.53 -26.98 -4.98
C LEU A 208 -17.24 -27.20 -6.46
N PHE A 209 -16.14 -27.87 -6.82
CA PHE A 209 -15.85 -28.29 -8.18
C PHE A 209 -16.60 -29.58 -8.56
N GLU A 210 -17.06 -30.36 -7.58
CA GLU A 210 -17.76 -31.64 -7.77
C GLU A 210 -19.27 -31.50 -7.54
N ASP A 211 -19.66 -31.12 -6.32
CA ASP A 211 -21.07 -31.13 -5.89
C ASP A 211 -21.82 -29.83 -6.26
N LEU A 212 -21.07 -28.80 -6.69
CA LEU A 212 -21.60 -27.48 -7.04
C LEU A 212 -22.61 -26.97 -5.99
N LYS A 213 -22.38 -27.19 -4.68
CA LYS A 213 -23.30 -26.72 -3.64
C LYS A 213 -22.55 -26.03 -2.50
N ALA A 214 -22.69 -24.72 -2.41
CA ALA A 214 -22.12 -23.93 -1.32
C ALA A 214 -22.70 -24.36 0.04
N THR A 215 -21.83 -24.41 1.05
CA THR A 215 -22.16 -24.73 2.43
C THR A 215 -21.50 -23.73 3.38
N LEU A 216 -21.92 -23.72 4.65
CA LEU A 216 -21.21 -22.93 5.68
C LEU A 216 -19.72 -23.32 5.72
N SER A 217 -19.41 -24.62 5.58
CA SER A 217 -18.03 -25.13 5.54
C SER A 217 -17.23 -24.68 4.32
N SER A 218 -17.87 -24.43 3.16
CA SER A 218 -17.16 -23.92 1.99
C SER A 218 -16.78 -22.44 2.16
N ASP A 219 -17.64 -21.63 2.80
CA ASP A 219 -17.28 -20.25 3.13
C ASP A 219 -16.07 -20.19 4.10
N ILE A 220 -15.96 -21.15 5.03
CA ILE A 220 -14.82 -21.24 5.95
C ILE A 220 -13.51 -21.54 5.22
N TYR A 221 -13.55 -22.37 4.18
CA TYR A 221 -12.38 -22.59 3.35
C TYR A 221 -11.91 -21.28 2.71
N SER A 222 -12.85 -20.52 2.13
CA SER A 222 -12.56 -19.23 1.54
C SER A 222 -12.04 -18.22 2.57
N LEU A 223 -12.60 -18.21 3.79
CA LEU A 223 -12.10 -17.42 4.90
C LEU A 223 -10.65 -17.79 5.27
N GLY A 224 -10.29 -19.08 5.27
CA GLY A 224 -8.90 -19.51 5.47
C GLY A 224 -7.94 -18.89 4.46
N SER A 225 -8.33 -18.88 3.18
CA SER A 225 -7.56 -18.24 2.11
C SER A 225 -7.48 -16.71 2.27
N ILE A 226 -8.56 -16.07 2.72
CA ILE A 226 -8.58 -14.64 3.03
C ILE A 226 -7.65 -14.32 4.21
N ILE A 227 -7.62 -15.14 5.27
CA ILE A 227 -6.70 -14.97 6.40
C ILE A 227 -5.25 -15.06 5.93
N LEU A 228 -4.91 -16.05 5.10
CA LEU A 228 -3.59 -16.15 4.48
C LEU A 228 -3.25 -14.87 3.70
N PHE A 229 -4.18 -14.39 2.86
CA PHE A 229 -3.99 -13.18 2.05
C PHE A 229 -3.77 -11.94 2.92
N ILE A 230 -4.59 -11.73 3.95
CA ILE A 230 -4.45 -10.57 4.85
C ILE A 230 -3.14 -10.65 5.63
N LEU A 231 -2.70 -11.81 6.10
CA LEU A 231 -1.45 -11.93 6.87
C LEU A 231 -0.20 -11.78 6.01
N SER A 232 -0.24 -12.27 4.77
CA SER A 232 0.95 -12.33 3.91
C SER A 232 1.02 -11.22 2.85
N GLY A 233 -0.11 -10.59 2.52
CA GLY A 233 -0.25 -9.74 1.33
C GLY A 233 -0.19 -10.53 0.02
N LYS A 234 -0.06 -11.87 0.07
CA LYS A 234 0.11 -12.74 -1.10
C LYS A 234 -1.14 -13.53 -1.39
N LEU A 235 -1.38 -13.74 -2.67
CA LEU A 235 -2.44 -14.62 -3.15
C LEU A 235 -2.21 -16.06 -2.65
N PRO A 236 -3.28 -16.81 -2.31
CA PRO A 236 -3.16 -18.19 -1.83
C PRO A 236 -2.53 -19.14 -2.85
N TRP A 237 -2.76 -18.88 -4.14
CA TRP A 237 -2.28 -19.69 -5.24
C TRP A 237 -1.61 -18.79 -6.29
N ASP A 238 -0.57 -19.30 -6.95
CA ASP A 238 -0.07 -18.65 -8.16
C ASP A 238 -1.14 -18.82 -9.26
N LYS A 239 -1.38 -17.77 -10.06
CA LYS A 239 -2.44 -17.75 -11.07
C LYS A 239 -2.31 -18.88 -12.08
N ALA A 240 -1.09 -19.35 -12.34
CA ALA A 240 -0.81 -20.46 -13.26
C ALA A 240 -1.09 -21.85 -12.67
N GLU A 241 -1.16 -21.98 -11.34
CA GLU A 241 -1.23 -23.28 -10.66
C GLU A 241 -2.62 -23.61 -10.10
N VAL A 242 -3.55 -22.65 -10.10
CA VAL A 242 -4.89 -22.77 -9.49
C VAL A 242 -5.63 -24.03 -9.93
N GLU A 243 -5.72 -24.30 -11.24
CA GLU A 243 -6.53 -25.43 -11.74
C GLU A 243 -5.88 -26.79 -11.44
N SER A 244 -4.56 -26.88 -11.55
CA SER A 244 -3.81 -28.12 -11.27
C SER A 244 -3.79 -28.44 -9.76
N GLN A 245 -3.64 -27.42 -8.91
CA GLN A 245 -3.53 -27.61 -7.46
C GLN A 245 -4.89 -27.86 -6.80
N LEU A 246 -5.97 -27.25 -7.30
CA LEU A 246 -7.33 -27.54 -6.85
C LEU A 246 -7.78 -28.94 -7.26
N ALA A 247 -7.44 -29.39 -8.48
CA ALA A 247 -7.72 -30.76 -8.94
C ALA A 247 -6.99 -31.84 -8.11
N GLN A 248 -5.87 -31.50 -7.46
CA GLN A 248 -5.10 -32.42 -6.60
C GLN A 248 -5.49 -32.32 -5.12
N LEU A 249 -6.48 -31.50 -4.75
CA LEU A 249 -6.88 -31.24 -3.36
C LEU A 249 -5.71 -30.79 -2.47
N ASN A 250 -4.74 -30.10 -3.05
CA ASN A 250 -3.61 -29.56 -2.29
C ASN A 250 -4.06 -28.33 -1.48
N ASN A 251 -3.38 -28.07 -0.36
CA ASN A 251 -3.51 -26.80 0.35
C ASN A 251 -2.53 -25.77 -0.25
N PRO A 252 -2.86 -24.46 -0.18
CA PRO A 252 -1.92 -23.39 -0.48
C PRO A 252 -0.56 -23.58 0.22
N PRO A 253 0.58 -23.32 -0.44
CA PRO A 253 1.88 -23.41 0.20
C PRO A 253 2.07 -22.28 1.23
N ARG A 254 2.75 -22.58 2.33
CA ARG A 254 3.12 -21.57 3.32
C ARG A 254 4.08 -20.55 2.70
N PRO A 255 3.77 -19.24 2.74
CA PRO A 255 4.68 -18.23 2.22
C PRO A 255 6.02 -18.25 2.97
N LEU A 256 7.13 -18.13 2.21
CA LEU A 256 8.47 -17.99 2.78
C LEU A 256 8.66 -16.62 3.48
N TRP A 257 7.95 -15.60 3.01
CA TRP A 257 7.94 -14.25 3.58
C TRP A 257 6.64 -13.51 3.22
N PRO A 258 6.05 -12.72 4.14
CA PRO A 258 6.38 -12.67 5.57
C PRO A 258 6.08 -14.00 6.27
N ILE A 259 6.85 -14.34 7.31
CA ILE A 259 6.66 -15.61 8.03
C ILE A 259 5.36 -15.55 8.81
N ILE A 260 4.37 -16.36 8.40
CA ILE A 260 3.14 -16.58 9.16
C ILE A 260 3.49 -17.43 10.39
N PRO A 261 3.11 -17.06 11.62
CA PRO A 261 3.41 -17.86 12.82
C PRO A 261 2.83 -19.28 12.74
N ASP A 262 3.50 -20.27 13.34
CA ASP A 262 3.04 -21.68 13.29
C ASP A 262 1.61 -21.86 13.82
N VAL A 263 1.27 -21.14 14.89
CA VAL A 263 -0.09 -21.15 15.47
C VAL A 263 -1.14 -20.65 14.48
N ALA A 264 -0.81 -19.60 13.71
CA ALA A 264 -1.67 -19.05 12.67
C ALA A 264 -1.78 -20.01 11.50
N TRP A 265 -0.64 -20.55 11.05
CA TRP A 265 -0.56 -21.49 9.93
C TRP A 265 -1.36 -22.76 10.18
N ALA A 266 -1.17 -23.42 11.33
CA ALA A 266 -1.89 -24.63 11.69
C ALA A 266 -3.41 -24.41 11.74
N PHE A 267 -3.85 -23.21 12.11
CA PHE A 267 -5.28 -22.88 12.12
C PHE A 267 -5.81 -22.62 10.70
N ILE A 268 -5.06 -21.94 9.85
CA ILE A 268 -5.41 -21.75 8.44
C ILE A 268 -5.53 -23.11 7.73
N GLU A 269 -4.60 -24.04 7.99
CA GLU A 269 -4.67 -25.42 7.45
C GLU A 269 -5.93 -26.17 7.90
N ARG A 270 -6.43 -25.90 9.12
CA ARG A 270 -7.71 -26.45 9.58
C ARG A 270 -8.90 -25.88 8.80
N CYS A 271 -8.88 -24.58 8.45
CA CYS A 271 -9.89 -23.98 7.57
C CYS A 271 -9.91 -24.64 6.19
N TRP A 272 -8.75 -25.08 5.69
CA TRP A 272 -8.67 -25.73 4.39
C TRP A 272 -8.94 -27.22 4.38
N SER A 273 -9.21 -27.87 5.54
CA SER A 273 -9.30 -29.33 5.67
C SER A 273 -9.94 -29.98 4.43
N PRO A 274 -9.12 -30.55 3.52
CA PRO A 274 -9.58 -30.78 2.15
C PRO A 274 -10.36 -32.09 2.03
N ARG A 275 -10.16 -33.04 2.96
CA ARG A 275 -10.79 -34.36 2.91
C ARG A 275 -12.14 -34.46 3.62
N VAL A 276 -12.44 -33.53 4.54
CA VAL A 276 -13.69 -33.56 5.32
C VAL A 276 -14.13 -32.12 5.62
N PRO A 277 -15.03 -31.52 4.81
CA PRO A 277 -15.53 -30.16 5.04
C PRO A 277 -16.12 -29.94 6.45
N LYS A 278 -16.69 -31.00 7.05
CA LYS A 278 -17.22 -30.99 8.43
C LYS A 278 -16.17 -30.79 9.52
N ASN A 279 -14.89 -31.01 9.22
CA ASN A 279 -13.79 -30.82 10.18
C ASN A 279 -13.26 -29.38 10.21
N ARG A 280 -13.71 -28.54 9.29
CA ARG A 280 -13.36 -27.11 9.27
C ARG A 280 -14.04 -26.41 10.46
N PRO A 281 -13.39 -25.43 11.09
CA PRO A 281 -13.97 -24.70 12.21
C PRO A 281 -15.20 -23.89 11.78
N SER A 282 -16.09 -23.58 12.71
CA SER A 282 -17.13 -22.57 12.51
C SER A 282 -16.56 -21.17 12.48
N ALA A 283 -17.26 -20.20 11.89
CA ALA A 283 -16.85 -18.79 11.90
C ALA A 283 -16.66 -18.25 13.33
N GLN A 284 -17.45 -18.74 14.28
CA GLN A 284 -17.31 -18.40 15.71
C GLN A 284 -15.99 -18.92 16.30
N GLU A 285 -15.58 -20.15 15.95
CA GLU A 285 -14.28 -20.69 16.36
C GLU A 285 -13.12 -19.94 15.72
N VAL A 286 -13.26 -19.50 14.45
CA VAL A 286 -12.27 -18.61 13.81
C VAL A 286 -12.18 -17.26 14.55
N LEU A 287 -13.32 -16.69 14.96
CA LEU A 287 -13.36 -15.42 15.67
C LEU A 287 -12.74 -15.52 17.07
N SER A 288 -13.02 -16.59 17.80
CA SER A 288 -12.35 -16.87 19.10
C SER A 288 -10.85 -17.07 18.89
N PHE A 289 -10.43 -17.87 17.91
CA PHE A 289 -9.01 -18.06 17.62
C PHE A 289 -8.29 -16.74 17.30
N THR A 290 -8.90 -15.89 16.47
CA THR A 290 -8.31 -14.62 16.07
C THR A 290 -8.24 -13.62 17.23
N THR A 291 -9.27 -13.59 18.09
CA THR A 291 -9.31 -12.74 19.28
C THR A 291 -8.35 -13.20 20.37
N ASP A 292 -8.32 -14.51 20.64
CA ASP A 292 -7.56 -15.07 21.75
C ASP A 292 -6.12 -15.33 21.34
N ARG A 293 -5.87 -16.11 20.28
CA ARG A 293 -4.52 -16.60 19.92
C ARG A 293 -3.76 -15.63 19.02
N LEU A 294 -4.40 -15.07 17.99
CA LEU A 294 -3.75 -14.04 17.16
C LEU A 294 -3.74 -12.68 17.85
N GLY A 295 -4.77 -12.33 18.61
CA GLY A 295 -4.76 -11.15 19.47
C GLY A 295 -3.66 -11.22 20.54
N GLN A 296 -3.33 -12.41 21.06
CA GLN A 296 -2.15 -12.63 21.90
C GLN A 296 -0.80 -12.43 21.19
N LEU A 297 -0.75 -12.34 19.85
CA LEU A 297 0.46 -11.88 19.13
C LEU A 297 0.61 -10.36 19.17
N LEU A 298 -0.47 -9.62 19.42
CA LEU A 298 -0.46 -8.16 19.64
C LEU A 298 -0.28 -7.81 21.12
N GLN A 299 -0.70 -8.73 22.00
CA GLN A 299 -0.32 -8.70 23.41
C GLN A 299 1.11 -9.25 23.55
N PRO A 300 1.89 -8.83 24.55
CA PRO A 300 3.20 -9.41 24.82
C PRO A 300 3.01 -10.89 25.14
N ASN A 301 3.31 -11.75 24.18
CA ASN A 301 3.12 -13.18 24.31
C ASN A 301 4.06 -13.69 25.41
N PRO A 302 3.58 -14.41 26.45
CA PRO A 302 4.44 -15.04 27.44
C PRO A 302 5.19 -16.20 26.77
N GLY A 303 6.26 -15.89 26.04
CA GLY A 303 7.03 -16.87 25.28
C GLY A 303 7.74 -16.34 24.03
N SER A 304 7.46 -15.11 23.55
CA SER A 304 8.23 -14.50 22.46
C SER A 304 9.64 -14.12 22.93
N ASP A 305 10.62 -14.24 22.02
CA ASP A 305 11.99 -13.82 22.33
C ASP A 305 12.00 -12.32 22.63
N ILE A 306 12.51 -11.95 23.79
CA ILE A 306 12.61 -10.55 24.22
C ILE A 306 13.76 -9.90 23.44
N ASN A 307 13.43 -8.90 22.62
CA ASN A 307 14.39 -8.18 21.78
C ASN A 307 15.07 -7.08 22.59
N VAL A 308 16.36 -7.25 22.86
CA VAL A 308 17.23 -6.25 23.51
C VAL A 308 18.27 -5.77 22.49
N VAL A 309 18.37 -4.46 22.29
CA VAL A 309 19.32 -3.88 21.32
C VAL A 309 20.42 -3.13 22.06
N LEU A 310 21.68 -3.43 21.75
CA LEU A 310 22.86 -2.82 22.39
C LEU A 310 23.48 -1.76 21.48
N PHE A 311 23.42 -0.50 21.88
CA PHE A 311 24.11 0.60 21.21
C PHE A 311 25.27 1.12 22.05
N GLY A 312 26.35 1.61 21.43
CA GLY A 312 27.46 2.21 22.18
C GLY A 312 28.75 2.35 21.38
N ALA A 313 29.68 3.15 21.90
CA ALA A 313 30.97 3.43 21.27
C ALA A 313 31.83 2.16 21.06
N LEU A 314 32.86 2.27 20.21
CA LEU A 314 33.87 1.23 20.10
C LEU A 314 34.56 1.02 21.45
N GLY A 315 34.71 -0.23 21.89
CA GLY A 315 35.37 -0.56 23.16
C GLY A 315 34.51 -0.40 24.41
N CYS A 316 33.25 0.06 24.34
CA CYS A 316 32.38 0.21 25.52
C CYS A 316 31.82 -1.11 26.09
N GLY A 317 32.31 -2.28 25.63
CA GLY A 317 31.97 -3.57 26.22
C GLY A 317 30.63 -4.20 25.79
N LYS A 318 30.00 -3.80 24.67
CA LYS A 318 28.75 -4.42 24.15
C LYS A 318 28.82 -5.95 24.03
N SER A 319 29.84 -6.48 23.36
CA SER A 319 30.02 -7.93 23.20
C SER A 319 30.31 -8.63 24.54
N SER A 320 30.89 -7.93 25.52
CA SER A 320 31.05 -8.42 26.90
C SER A 320 29.71 -8.54 27.62
N ILE A 321 28.79 -7.60 27.39
CA ILE A 321 27.40 -7.67 27.89
C ILE A 321 26.69 -8.89 27.31
N VAL A 322 26.83 -9.16 26.00
CA VAL A 322 26.28 -10.38 25.39
C VAL A 322 26.80 -11.65 26.09
N ASN A 323 28.11 -11.71 26.35
CA ASN A 323 28.73 -12.86 27.04
C ASN A 323 28.26 -12.99 28.50
N LEU A 324 28.09 -11.87 29.21
CA LEU A 324 27.54 -11.86 30.58
C LEU A 324 26.10 -12.37 30.61
N LEU A 325 25.26 -11.92 29.68
CA LEU A 325 23.87 -12.38 29.55
C LEU A 325 23.81 -13.88 29.21
N ALA A 326 24.63 -14.32 28.27
CA ALA A 326 24.72 -15.73 27.86
C ALA A 326 25.29 -16.64 28.94
N GLY A 327 26.13 -16.11 29.84
CA GLY A 327 26.86 -16.93 30.80
C GLY A 327 28.00 -17.75 30.21
N LYS A 328 28.31 -17.51 28.94
CA LYS A 328 29.34 -18.20 28.17
C LYS A 328 29.85 -17.27 27.06
N PRO A 329 31.10 -17.43 26.61
CA PRO A 329 31.67 -16.60 25.56
C PRO A 329 31.09 -16.98 24.19
N ILE A 330 30.03 -16.28 23.76
CA ILE A 330 29.38 -16.47 22.44
C ILE A 330 29.62 -15.31 21.48
N ALA A 331 29.96 -14.14 22.00
CA ALA A 331 30.31 -12.95 21.25
C ALA A 331 31.82 -12.71 21.34
N PRO A 332 32.47 -12.33 20.21
CA PRO A 332 33.90 -12.07 20.20
C PRO A 332 34.22 -10.84 21.07
N VAL A 333 35.25 -10.96 21.90
CA VAL A 333 35.79 -9.86 22.71
C VAL A 333 37.27 -9.68 22.37
N SER A 334 37.73 -8.43 22.31
CA SER A 334 39.12 -8.09 22.05
C SER A 334 39.66 -7.23 23.18
N LYS A 335 40.94 -7.44 23.52
CA LYS A 335 41.70 -6.54 24.41
C LYS A 335 42.25 -5.32 23.67
N HIS A 336 42.20 -5.31 22.33
CA HIS A 336 42.64 -4.21 21.48
C HIS A 336 41.45 -3.33 21.07
N MET A 337 41.67 -2.02 20.88
CA MET A 337 40.65 -1.04 20.42
C MET A 337 40.23 -1.24 18.93
N GLY A 338 39.92 -2.47 18.53
CA GLY A 338 39.40 -2.81 17.20
C GLY A 338 37.93 -3.26 17.27
N PRO A 339 37.12 -3.03 16.21
CA PRO A 339 35.72 -3.46 16.17
C PRO A 339 35.62 -4.98 16.18
N CYS A 340 35.09 -5.53 17.27
CA CYS A 340 34.75 -6.96 17.39
C CYS A 340 33.50 -7.29 16.57
N THR A 341 32.56 -6.35 16.51
CA THR A 341 31.32 -6.44 15.74
C THR A 341 31.46 -5.49 14.54
N LYS A 342 31.64 -6.06 13.35
CA LYS A 342 31.79 -5.32 12.08
C LYS A 342 30.46 -5.03 11.38
N GLN A 343 29.43 -5.81 11.70
CA GLN A 343 28.04 -5.64 11.28
C GLN A 343 27.12 -6.06 12.44
N PRO A 344 25.90 -5.51 12.55
CA PRO A 344 24.96 -5.88 13.60
C PRO A 344 24.73 -7.40 13.66
N ARG A 345 24.74 -7.98 14.87
CA ARG A 345 24.61 -9.43 15.06
C ARG A 345 23.62 -9.77 16.16
N CYS A 346 22.71 -10.69 15.87
CA CYS A 346 21.77 -11.23 16.85
C CYS A 346 22.36 -12.44 17.57
N TYR A 347 22.26 -12.44 18.89
CA TYR A 347 22.60 -13.56 19.76
C TYR A 347 21.37 -14.04 20.51
N ARG A 348 21.13 -15.35 20.48
CA ARG A 348 20.03 -15.97 21.23
C ARG A 348 20.55 -16.48 22.57
N THR A 349 19.84 -16.16 23.65
CA THR A 349 20.13 -16.66 24.98
C THR A 349 18.82 -16.90 25.76
N SER A 350 18.89 -17.71 26.81
CA SER A 350 17.78 -17.96 27.73
C SER A 350 18.17 -17.56 29.14
N MET A 351 17.31 -16.79 29.81
CA MET A 351 17.57 -16.14 31.09
C MET A 351 16.30 -16.21 31.93
N GLY A 352 16.36 -16.86 33.11
CA GLY A 352 15.20 -16.96 34.01
C GLY A 352 13.97 -17.65 33.38
N GLY A 353 14.18 -18.63 32.48
CA GLY A 353 13.09 -19.30 31.74
C GLY A 353 12.53 -18.50 30.55
N LYS A 354 13.00 -17.27 30.32
CA LYS A 354 12.61 -16.43 29.18
C LYS A 354 13.68 -16.49 28.08
N ARG A 355 13.26 -16.41 26.81
CA ARG A 355 14.17 -16.36 25.65
C ARG A 355 14.43 -14.91 25.27
N PHE A 356 15.67 -14.60 24.89
CA PHE A 356 16.10 -13.26 24.51
C PHE A 356 16.85 -13.30 23.18
N ARG A 357 16.60 -12.27 22.36
CA ARG A 357 17.41 -11.91 21.21
C ARG A 357 18.15 -10.63 21.54
N VAL A 358 19.46 -10.75 21.74
CA VAL A 358 20.33 -9.62 22.04
C VAL A 358 21.04 -9.20 20.76
N TRP A 359 20.75 -7.99 20.28
CA TRP A 359 21.33 -7.43 19.06
C TRP A 359 22.53 -6.56 19.41
N ASP A 360 23.73 -7.05 19.11
CA ASP A 360 24.98 -6.30 19.29
C ASP A 360 25.22 -5.46 18.03
N THR A 361 25.16 -4.14 18.16
CA THR A 361 25.48 -3.25 17.03
C THR A 361 26.99 -3.05 16.91
N THR A 362 27.40 -2.58 15.75
CA THR A 362 28.71 -2.00 15.50
C THR A 362 29.02 -0.87 16.49
N GLY A 363 30.29 -0.78 16.91
CA GLY A 363 30.76 0.31 17.78
C GLY A 363 31.13 1.56 17.00
N PHE A 364 30.86 2.73 17.58
CA PHE A 364 31.08 4.02 16.93
C PHE A 364 32.45 4.65 17.31
N GLY A 365 33.16 5.24 16.33
CA GLY A 365 34.49 5.91 16.44
C GLY A 365 35.69 4.98 16.12
N LEU A 366 36.70 5.26 15.28
CA LEU A 366 37.20 6.44 14.52
C LEU A 366 37.40 6.07 13.03
N PRO A 367 37.40 7.05 12.09
CA PRO A 367 37.78 6.83 10.69
C PRO A 367 39.31 6.65 10.59
N ARG A 368 39.76 5.55 9.99
CA ARG A 368 41.12 5.46 9.44
C ARG A 368 41.04 5.76 7.96
N GLY A 369 41.61 6.89 7.55
CA GLY A 369 41.61 7.34 6.16
C GLY A 369 40.34 8.13 5.83
N GLY A 370 40.52 9.36 5.38
CA GLY A 370 39.43 10.25 5.00
C GLY A 370 38.45 9.58 4.03
N ALA A 371 37.16 9.90 4.20
CA ALA A 371 36.02 9.38 3.47
C ALA A 371 35.59 7.93 3.82
N ILE A 372 34.89 7.77 4.95
CA ILE A 372 33.61 7.04 5.09
C ILE A 372 32.93 7.58 6.38
N SER A 373 31.65 7.93 6.26
CA SER A 373 30.86 8.98 6.94
C SER A 373 30.73 8.93 8.48
N HIS A 374 30.83 10.11 9.12
CA HIS A 374 30.43 10.37 10.52
C HIS A 374 28.93 10.12 10.80
N LEU A 375 28.12 9.93 9.75
CA LEU A 375 26.70 9.58 9.83
C LEU A 375 26.41 8.07 9.96
N SER A 376 27.40 7.22 9.64
CA SER A 376 27.30 5.76 9.66
C SER A 376 26.70 5.17 10.96
N PRO A 377 27.03 5.68 12.17
CA PRO A 377 26.38 5.25 13.41
C PRO A 377 24.85 5.34 13.41
N TYR A 378 24.32 6.44 12.87
CA TYR A 378 22.90 6.74 12.86
C TYR A 378 22.18 5.92 11.77
N GLU A 379 22.83 5.72 10.62
CA GLU A 379 22.36 4.85 9.53
C GLU A 379 22.21 3.39 9.98
N GLN A 380 23.17 2.91 10.77
CA GLN A 380 23.14 1.56 11.33
C GLN A 380 22.05 1.42 12.39
N ALA A 381 21.82 2.44 13.22
CA ALA A 381 20.74 2.45 14.19
C ALA A 381 19.36 2.35 13.52
N HIS A 382 19.13 3.13 12.46
CA HIS A 382 17.92 3.02 11.64
C HIS A 382 17.75 1.62 11.05
N THR A 383 18.80 1.07 10.44
CA THR A 383 18.75 -0.26 9.81
C THR A 383 18.38 -1.35 10.80
N VAL A 384 19.02 -1.36 11.98
CA VAL A 384 18.73 -2.38 13.01
C VAL A 384 17.32 -2.21 13.56
N LEU A 385 16.88 -0.98 13.85
CA LEU A 385 15.58 -0.75 14.48
C LEU A 385 14.40 -0.98 13.52
N ARG A 386 14.55 -0.66 12.22
CA ARG A 386 13.55 -0.88 11.18
C ARG A 386 13.27 -2.36 10.93
N ASP A 387 14.31 -3.19 10.94
CA ASP A 387 14.22 -4.58 10.47
C ASP A 387 14.01 -5.60 11.62
N LEU A 388 13.65 -5.14 12.83
CA LEU A 388 13.49 -5.97 14.03
C LEU A 388 12.13 -6.69 14.09
N PRO A 389 12.09 -8.04 13.97
CA PRO A 389 10.84 -8.79 14.06
C PRO A 389 10.31 -8.79 15.49
N GLY A 390 9.06 -8.34 15.67
CA GLY A 390 8.38 -8.30 16.97
C GLY A 390 8.68 -7.07 17.82
N GLY A 391 9.22 -6.00 17.22
CA GLY A 391 9.46 -4.71 17.89
C GLY A 391 10.56 -4.75 18.96
N VAL A 392 10.79 -3.61 19.60
CA VAL A 392 11.89 -3.43 20.57
C VAL A 392 11.35 -3.48 21.99
N HIS A 393 11.91 -4.36 22.84
CA HIS A 393 11.51 -4.45 24.25
C HIS A 393 12.39 -3.58 25.14
N LEU A 394 13.70 -3.48 24.84
CA LEU A 394 14.62 -2.64 25.57
C LEU A 394 15.83 -2.24 24.70
N ILE A 395 16.25 -0.99 24.80
CA ILE A 395 17.47 -0.46 24.18
C ILE A 395 18.48 -0.15 25.28
N LEU A 396 19.64 -0.80 25.24
CA LEU A 396 20.75 -0.58 26.17
C LEU A 396 21.79 0.34 25.54
N LEU A 397 21.91 1.55 26.08
CA LEU A 397 22.99 2.50 25.79
C LEU A 397 24.22 2.14 26.63
N CYS A 398 25.22 1.56 25.97
CA CYS A 398 26.43 1.03 26.58
C CYS A 398 27.54 2.09 26.60
N ALA A 399 28.02 2.44 27.79
CA ALA A 399 29.11 3.39 28.02
C ALA A 399 30.26 2.73 28.81
N GLY A 400 31.49 3.23 28.64
CA GLY A 400 32.62 2.84 29.48
C GLY A 400 32.68 3.67 30.78
N LYS A 401 33.52 3.25 31.74
CA LYS A 401 33.73 3.89 33.05
C LYS A 401 34.14 5.38 32.97
N ASP A 402 34.76 5.80 31.87
CA ASP A 402 35.46 7.08 31.84
C ASP A 402 34.73 8.20 31.08
N GLU A 403 33.76 7.90 30.20
CA GLU A 403 33.12 8.94 29.37
C GLU A 403 31.76 8.55 28.76
N ILE A 404 30.79 9.47 28.78
CA ILE A 404 29.66 9.47 27.84
C ILE A 404 30.07 10.31 26.64
N THR A 405 30.35 9.65 25.52
CA THR A 405 30.81 10.34 24.32
C THR A 405 29.69 11.21 23.73
N PRO A 406 30.02 12.33 23.05
CA PRO A 406 29.05 13.11 22.30
C PRO A 406 28.22 12.26 21.33
N SER A 407 28.82 11.26 20.69
CA SER A 407 28.11 10.32 19.80
C SER A 407 27.03 9.52 20.53
N LEU A 408 27.26 9.11 21.78
CA LEU A 408 26.27 8.37 22.57
C LEU A 408 25.10 9.27 22.99
N ARG A 409 25.39 10.53 23.32
CA ARG A 409 24.36 11.56 23.56
C ARG A 409 23.49 11.80 22.33
N ASN A 410 24.10 12.00 21.18
CA ASN A 410 23.37 12.28 19.95
C ASN A 410 22.48 11.10 19.56
N LEU A 411 22.96 9.88 19.78
CA LEU A 411 22.18 8.68 19.54
C LEU A 411 21.00 8.52 20.51
N TYR A 412 21.15 8.93 21.78
CA TYR A 412 20.03 8.97 22.71
C TYR A 412 18.88 9.80 22.15
N TRP A 413 19.17 11.03 21.70
CA TRP A 413 18.15 11.93 21.17
C TRP A 413 17.55 11.44 19.85
N LEU A 414 18.37 10.88 18.97
CA LEU A 414 17.88 10.28 17.73
C LEU A 414 16.94 9.09 18.01
N ILE A 415 17.28 8.22 18.94
CA ILE A 415 16.43 7.08 19.26
C ILE A 415 15.18 7.55 19.99
N ASN A 416 15.35 8.30 21.07
CA ASN A 416 14.25 8.71 21.94
C ASN A 416 13.22 9.56 21.19
N ASP A 417 13.66 10.68 20.61
CA ASP A 417 12.75 11.67 20.05
C ASP A 417 12.37 11.31 18.62
N PHE A 418 13.35 10.92 17.79
CA PHE A 418 13.12 10.75 16.36
C PHE A 418 12.56 9.37 15.97
N PHE A 419 13.04 8.26 16.53
CA PHE A 419 12.50 6.92 16.20
C PHE A 419 11.28 6.51 17.03
N PHE A 420 11.09 7.10 18.21
CA PHE A 420 10.08 6.68 19.17
C PHE A 420 9.22 7.82 19.74
N GLY A 421 9.35 9.05 19.23
CA GLY A 421 8.48 10.17 19.63
C GLY A 421 8.51 10.51 21.12
N GLY A 422 9.66 10.31 21.77
CA GLY A 422 9.86 10.54 23.20
C GLY A 422 9.51 9.36 24.12
N GLN A 423 9.15 8.20 23.57
CA GLN A 423 8.69 7.02 24.33
C GLN A 423 9.63 5.80 24.20
N ALA A 424 10.91 6.00 23.87
CA ALA A 424 11.81 4.87 23.67
C ALA A 424 12.05 4.07 24.97
N PRO A 425 12.10 2.74 24.92
CA PRO A 425 12.38 1.90 26.09
C PRO A 425 13.90 1.87 26.33
N LEU A 426 14.47 2.98 26.84
CA LEU A 426 15.92 3.17 26.97
C LEU A 426 16.43 2.89 28.38
N ALA A 427 17.62 2.31 28.46
CA ALA A 427 18.36 2.06 29.70
C ALA A 427 19.88 2.23 29.48
N PHE A 428 20.61 2.63 30.53
CA PHE A 428 22.07 2.74 30.49
C PHE A 428 22.76 1.51 31.08
N VAL A 429 23.80 1.05 30.40
CA VAL A 429 24.73 0.05 30.94
C VAL A 429 26.13 0.63 30.94
N VAL A 430 26.72 0.78 32.12
CA VAL A 430 28.11 1.22 32.26
C VAL A 430 28.98 0.00 32.47
N THR A 431 29.98 -0.16 31.63
CA THR A 431 30.96 -1.25 31.71
C THR A 431 32.26 -0.75 32.32
N HIS A 432 33.09 -1.69 32.80
CA HIS A 432 34.38 -1.41 33.42
C HIS A 432 34.34 -0.74 34.81
N VAL A 433 33.20 -0.73 35.51
CA VAL A 433 33.04 -0.13 36.85
C VAL A 433 33.20 -1.20 37.93
N ASP A 434 34.06 -0.98 38.93
CA ASP A 434 34.26 -1.92 40.04
C ASP A 434 32.99 -2.07 40.89
N ALA A 435 32.68 -3.30 41.32
CA ALA A 435 31.41 -3.65 41.97
C ALA A 435 31.11 -2.89 43.29
N ALA A 436 32.13 -2.23 43.86
CA ALA A 436 32.07 -1.39 45.05
C ALA A 436 31.65 0.07 44.77
N ASP A 437 31.61 0.50 43.51
CA ASP A 437 31.50 1.91 43.14
C ASP A 437 30.05 2.35 42.89
N LYS A 438 29.17 2.10 43.87
CA LYS A 438 27.77 2.60 43.86
C LYS A 438 27.72 4.15 43.69
N LYS A 439 28.81 4.80 44.11
CA LYS A 439 29.06 6.24 43.99
C LYS A 439 29.46 6.70 42.60
N TRP A 440 29.79 5.80 41.65
CA TRP A 440 30.22 6.22 40.32
C TRP A 440 29.16 7.07 39.62
N TRP A 441 27.88 6.67 39.69
CA TRP A 441 26.77 7.45 39.16
C TRP A 441 26.59 8.75 39.93
N GLU A 442 26.44 8.69 41.26
CA GLU A 442 26.23 9.87 42.14
C GLU A 442 27.33 10.94 41.99
N GLN A 443 28.58 10.53 41.74
CA GLN A 443 29.73 11.43 41.61
C GLN A 443 29.88 12.04 40.21
N ARG A 444 29.46 11.33 39.15
CA ARG A 444 29.60 11.79 37.75
C ARG A 444 28.31 12.27 37.12
N GLU A 445 27.17 12.10 37.80
CA GLU A 445 25.85 12.60 37.42
C GLU A 445 25.87 14.10 37.06
N ARG A 446 26.42 14.97 37.91
CA ARG A 446 26.49 16.41 37.63
C ARG A 446 27.33 16.75 36.39
N ASN A 447 28.33 15.92 36.09
CA ASN A 447 29.24 16.09 34.95
C ASN A 447 28.72 15.40 33.68
N ILE A 448 27.68 14.57 33.79
CA ILE A 448 27.02 13.89 32.67
C ILE A 448 25.76 14.66 32.27
N THR A 449 24.85 14.90 33.22
CA THR A 449 23.51 15.47 32.98
C THR A 449 23.60 16.93 32.51
N LYS A 450 24.45 17.76 33.12
CA LYS A 450 24.58 19.19 32.77
C LYS A 450 25.12 19.44 31.34
N PRO A 451 26.21 18.79 30.88
CA PRO A 451 26.72 19.04 29.53
C PRO A 451 26.01 18.24 28.43
N THR A 452 25.29 17.16 28.74
CA THR A 452 24.65 16.31 27.70
C THR A 452 23.15 16.51 27.55
N GLY A 453 22.45 17.07 28.56
CA GLY A 453 21.01 17.30 28.54
C GLY A 453 20.15 16.04 28.66
N ILE A 454 20.73 14.84 28.71
CA ILE A 454 20.01 13.58 28.88
C ILE A 454 19.44 13.53 30.30
N PRO A 455 18.15 13.21 30.52
CA PRO A 455 17.52 13.13 31.83
C PRO A 455 17.92 11.84 32.57
N VAL A 456 19.21 11.66 32.83
CA VAL A 456 19.76 10.40 33.36
C VAL A 456 19.19 10.03 34.74
N GLN A 457 18.72 11.02 35.51
CA GLN A 457 18.07 10.84 36.82
C GLN A 457 16.79 9.99 36.78
N SER A 458 16.05 10.03 35.68
CA SER A 458 14.79 9.31 35.52
C SER A 458 14.95 8.01 34.73
N MET A 459 16.16 7.68 34.28
CA MET A 459 16.41 6.52 33.42
C MET A 459 16.90 5.28 34.20
N PRO A 460 16.40 4.09 33.85
CA PRO A 460 16.95 2.83 34.35
C PRO A 460 18.43 2.67 33.98
N HIS A 461 19.27 2.28 34.93
CA HIS A 461 20.70 2.06 34.70
C HIS A 461 21.30 0.91 35.52
N VAL A 462 22.39 0.33 35.01
CA VAL A 462 23.15 -0.73 35.68
C VAL A 462 24.66 -0.63 35.40
N CYS A 463 25.48 -0.90 36.41
CA CYS A 463 26.94 -0.93 36.29
C CYS A 463 27.46 -2.37 36.28
N THR A 464 28.46 -2.62 35.44
CA THR A 464 29.13 -3.91 35.27
C THR A 464 30.65 -3.73 35.23
N THR A 465 31.38 -4.70 35.75
CA THR A 465 32.86 -4.75 35.80
C THR A 465 33.48 -5.20 34.47
N ALA A 466 34.76 -4.84 34.21
CA ALA A 466 35.57 -5.28 33.06
C ALA A 466 35.76 -6.83 33.00
N PRO A 467 36.18 -7.44 31.86
CA PRO A 467 35.43 -8.54 31.26
C PRO A 467 35.91 -9.94 31.66
N THR A 468 35.21 -10.56 32.60
CA THR A 468 35.02 -12.02 32.69
C THR A 468 33.61 -12.28 33.21
N LEU A 469 33.16 -13.53 33.17
CA LEU A 469 31.90 -14.03 33.75
C LEU A 469 31.87 -13.79 35.28
N CYS A 470 31.77 -12.54 35.70
CA CYS A 470 31.60 -12.17 37.09
C CYS A 470 30.14 -12.42 37.46
N ASP A 471 29.89 -13.45 38.26
CA ASP A 471 28.55 -13.84 38.68
C ASP A 471 27.76 -12.70 39.33
N GLN A 472 28.44 -11.78 40.01
CA GLN A 472 27.79 -10.60 40.60
C GLN A 472 27.28 -9.62 39.54
N SER A 473 28.12 -9.28 38.55
CA SER A 473 27.74 -8.41 37.42
C SER A 473 26.63 -9.06 36.59
N ARG A 474 26.69 -10.38 36.39
CA ARG A 474 25.63 -11.14 35.71
C ARG A 474 24.31 -11.10 36.48
N LYS A 475 24.31 -11.41 37.79
CA LYS A 475 23.08 -11.38 38.62
C LYS A 475 22.43 -10.00 38.64
N ARG A 476 23.22 -8.93 38.70
CA ARG A 476 22.71 -7.54 38.65
C ARG A 476 22.05 -7.23 37.29
N LEU A 477 22.72 -7.54 36.19
CA LEU A 477 22.21 -7.31 34.85
C LEU A 477 20.96 -8.17 34.55
N MET A 478 20.92 -9.40 35.04
CA MET A 478 19.75 -10.29 34.93
C MET A 478 18.52 -9.70 35.63
N ARG A 479 18.66 -9.32 36.90
CA ARG A 479 17.57 -8.70 37.68
C ARG A 479 17.10 -7.39 37.05
N PHE A 480 18.03 -6.64 36.45
CA PHE A 480 17.71 -5.43 35.70
C PHE A 480 16.84 -5.73 34.48
N LEU A 481 17.22 -6.68 33.63
CA LEU A 481 16.42 -7.06 32.45
C LEU A 481 15.05 -7.61 32.84
N GLU A 482 14.96 -8.41 33.90
CA GLU A 482 13.67 -8.90 34.41
C GLU A 482 12.70 -7.74 34.72
N ASN A 483 13.20 -6.66 35.32
CA ASN A 483 12.37 -5.51 35.68
C ASN A 483 11.96 -4.64 34.48
N TYR A 484 12.82 -4.50 33.46
CA TYR A 484 12.65 -3.48 32.41
C TYR A 484 12.45 -4.03 30.99
N ALA A 485 12.95 -5.22 30.67
CA ALA A 485 12.80 -5.83 29.35
C ALA A 485 11.63 -6.82 29.29
N THR A 486 11.16 -7.31 30.43
CA THR A 486 10.17 -8.40 30.50
C THR A 486 8.76 -7.97 30.92
N THR A 487 8.58 -6.68 31.22
CA THR A 487 7.35 -6.09 31.78
C THR A 487 6.61 -5.18 30.79
N GLY A 488 7.23 -4.83 29.66
CA GLY A 488 6.67 -3.92 28.65
C GLY A 488 6.28 -4.62 27.34
N ASN A 489 5.27 -4.08 26.67
CA ASN A 489 4.95 -4.44 25.28
C ASN A 489 6.09 -3.98 24.37
N PRO A 490 6.45 -4.73 23.31
CA PRO A 490 7.41 -4.24 22.33
C PRO A 490 6.88 -2.96 21.68
N ILE A 491 7.69 -1.90 21.68
CA ILE A 491 7.33 -0.62 21.08
C ILE A 491 7.70 -0.67 19.60
N PRO A 492 6.75 -0.46 18.67
CA PRO A 492 7.06 -0.40 17.24
C PRO A 492 7.79 0.90 16.90
N LEU A 493 8.54 0.89 15.80
CA LEU A 493 9.20 2.09 15.28
C LEU A 493 8.13 3.12 14.87
N ASN A 494 8.23 4.36 15.34
CA ASN A 494 7.34 5.44 14.95
C ASN A 494 8.11 6.44 14.07
N LEU A 495 8.02 6.28 12.75
CA LEU A 495 8.66 7.18 11.77
C LEU A 495 7.74 8.35 11.38
N ASN A 496 6.63 8.57 12.08
CA ASN A 496 5.63 9.53 11.66
C ASN A 496 6.00 10.96 12.09
N LEU A 497 6.72 11.68 11.23
CA LEU A 497 6.91 13.12 11.34
C LEU A 497 6.40 13.79 10.07
N SER A 498 5.25 14.43 10.19
CA SER A 498 4.49 15.08 9.13
C SER A 498 5.14 16.34 8.52
N SER A 499 6.45 16.55 8.66
CA SER A 499 7.22 17.48 7.82
C SER A 499 8.73 17.18 7.89
N HIS A 500 9.36 16.99 6.72
CA HIS A 500 10.81 16.78 6.60
C HIS A 500 11.64 17.93 7.22
N GLU A 501 11.08 19.14 7.24
CA GLU A 501 11.74 20.35 7.72
C GLU A 501 11.80 20.43 9.26
N GLY A 502 10.74 19.97 9.95
CA GLY A 502 10.72 19.88 11.41
C GLY A 502 11.63 18.78 11.95
N ALA A 503 11.67 17.64 11.24
CA ALA A 503 12.54 16.51 11.57
C ALA A 503 14.04 16.86 11.45
N SER A 504 14.45 17.51 10.36
CA SER A 504 15.86 17.89 10.16
C SER A 504 16.33 18.88 11.23
N ARG A 505 15.52 19.92 11.52
CA ARG A 505 15.83 20.92 12.55
C ARG A 505 15.88 20.30 13.95
N ALA A 506 14.98 19.37 14.26
CA ALA A 506 14.99 18.65 15.54
C ALA A 506 16.23 17.76 15.67
N ILE A 507 16.63 17.04 14.60
CA ILE A 507 17.85 16.23 14.59
C ILE A 507 19.09 17.12 14.72
N ALA A 508 19.19 18.22 13.98
CA ALA A 508 20.31 19.15 14.07
C ALA A 508 20.45 19.71 15.50
N THR A 509 19.34 20.18 16.07
CA THR A 509 19.30 20.80 17.41
C THR A 509 19.58 19.78 18.52
N ASN A 510 18.90 18.63 18.50
CA ASN A 510 18.96 17.66 19.62
C ASN A 510 20.17 16.72 19.50
N CYS A 511 20.58 16.37 18.27
CA CYS A 511 21.69 15.46 18.00
C CYS A 511 23.00 16.18 17.66
N GLY A 512 23.07 17.52 17.78
CA GLY A 512 24.30 18.29 17.56
C GLY A 512 24.95 18.06 16.17
N LEU A 513 24.15 17.73 15.16
CA LEU A 513 24.57 17.58 13.78
C LEU A 513 24.51 18.95 13.08
N THR A 514 25.32 19.14 12.03
CA THR A 514 25.13 20.30 11.15
C THR A 514 23.78 20.19 10.46
N ASP A 515 23.16 21.31 10.08
CA ASP A 515 21.89 21.28 9.34
C ASP A 515 22.01 20.46 8.05
N SER A 516 23.18 20.50 7.38
CA SER A 516 23.48 19.69 6.20
C SER A 516 23.51 18.19 6.51
N ASP A 517 24.10 17.80 7.63
CA ASP A 517 24.20 16.41 8.06
C ASP A 517 22.85 15.86 8.53
N ALA A 518 22.09 16.67 9.28
CA ALA A 518 20.74 16.34 9.69
C ALA A 518 19.83 16.19 8.46
N ALA A 519 19.92 17.10 7.49
CA ALA A 519 19.18 17.00 6.24
C ALA A 519 19.57 15.76 5.43
N ALA A 520 20.88 15.45 5.33
CA ALA A 520 21.34 14.24 4.65
C ALA A 520 20.86 12.97 5.35
N LEU A 521 20.82 12.97 6.68
CA LEU A 521 20.34 11.86 7.49
C LEU A 521 18.82 11.67 7.36
N VAL A 522 18.04 12.75 7.44
CA VAL A 522 16.60 12.73 7.17
C VAL A 522 16.35 12.29 5.74
N ALA A 523 17.03 12.83 4.73
CA ALA A 523 16.88 12.38 3.35
C ALA A 523 17.19 10.89 3.16
N LYS A 524 18.12 10.32 3.94
CA LYS A 524 18.43 8.88 3.93
C LYS A 524 17.42 8.03 4.70
N PHE A 525 16.89 8.52 5.82
CA PHE A 525 15.85 7.83 6.61
C PHE A 525 14.48 7.92 5.96
N SER A 526 14.24 9.01 5.27
CA SER A 526 13.07 9.28 4.45
C SER A 526 13.27 8.85 3.01
N LYS A 527 14.35 8.13 2.66
CA LYS A 527 14.53 7.59 1.31
C LYS A 527 13.26 6.85 0.92
N PRO A 528 12.51 7.34 -0.08
CA PRO A 528 11.46 6.56 -0.68
C PRO A 528 12.11 5.37 -1.39
N ARG A 529 11.25 4.49 -1.93
CA ARG A 529 11.60 3.56 -3.01
C ARG A 529 12.49 4.27 -4.08
N SER A 530 13.14 3.50 -4.96
CA SER A 530 13.71 4.01 -6.22
C SER A 530 12.86 5.15 -6.83
N PRO A 531 13.47 6.18 -7.47
CA PRO A 531 12.72 7.32 -8.00
C PRO A 531 11.54 6.85 -8.85
N LEU A 532 10.37 7.45 -8.64
CA LEU A 532 9.13 7.04 -9.30
C LEU A 532 9.13 7.50 -10.75
N ASN A 533 8.98 6.56 -11.68
CA ASN A 533 8.96 6.82 -13.12
C ASN A 533 7.59 7.35 -13.56
N VAL A 534 7.54 8.64 -13.87
CA VAL A 534 6.35 9.31 -14.41
C VAL A 534 6.54 9.53 -15.91
N VAL A 535 5.69 8.98 -16.76
CA VAL A 535 5.80 9.13 -18.22
C VAL A 535 4.74 10.12 -18.72
N LEU A 536 5.18 11.25 -19.27
CA LEU A 536 4.31 12.23 -19.91
C LEU A 536 4.11 11.86 -21.38
N PHE A 537 2.86 11.70 -21.82
CA PHE A 537 2.53 11.33 -23.20
C PHE A 537 1.31 12.10 -23.73
N GLY A 538 1.20 12.21 -25.06
CA GLY A 538 0.24 13.10 -25.74
C GLY A 538 0.73 13.52 -27.13
N ARG A 539 -0.04 14.32 -27.86
CA ARG A 539 0.33 14.79 -29.21
C ARG A 539 1.48 15.80 -29.18
N ALA A 540 2.08 16.02 -30.33
CA ALA A 540 2.92 17.19 -30.53
C ALA A 540 2.09 18.47 -30.33
N GLY A 541 2.63 19.43 -29.57
CA GLY A 541 1.93 20.68 -29.25
C GLY A 541 1.04 20.66 -28.00
N ASP A 542 0.87 19.52 -27.32
CA ASP A 542 0.04 19.46 -26.09
C ASP A 542 0.72 20.03 -24.84
N GLY A 543 1.98 20.45 -24.93
CA GLY A 543 2.69 21.11 -23.82
C GLY A 543 3.41 20.17 -22.85
N LYS A 544 3.73 18.93 -23.24
CA LYS A 544 4.48 17.96 -22.39
C LYS A 544 5.79 18.53 -21.82
N SER A 545 6.65 19.08 -22.68
CA SER A 545 7.91 19.70 -22.27
C SER A 545 7.69 20.97 -21.42
N SER A 546 6.58 21.68 -21.64
CA SER A 546 6.17 22.82 -20.80
C SER A 546 5.75 22.37 -19.40
N VAL A 547 5.07 21.22 -19.28
CA VAL A 547 4.76 20.59 -17.98
C VAL A 547 6.04 20.21 -17.24
N VAL A 548 7.05 19.67 -17.93
CA VAL A 548 8.36 19.38 -17.30
C VAL A 548 8.98 20.65 -16.70
N ASN A 549 9.04 21.72 -17.48
CA ASN A 549 9.60 23.01 -17.03
C ASN A 549 8.81 23.60 -15.85
N LEU A 550 7.47 23.52 -15.91
CA LEU A 550 6.57 23.98 -14.87
C LEU A 550 6.82 23.25 -13.56
N VAL A 551 6.84 21.91 -13.58
CA VAL A 551 7.02 21.08 -12.39
C VAL A 551 8.45 21.22 -11.82
N ALA A 552 9.46 21.32 -12.69
CA ALA A 552 10.84 21.57 -12.29
C ALA A 552 11.04 22.98 -11.70
N GLY A 553 10.13 23.93 -12.02
CA GLY A 553 10.23 25.32 -11.61
C GLY A 553 11.35 26.11 -12.29
N ARG A 554 11.96 25.55 -13.33
CA ARG A 554 13.05 26.13 -14.12
C ARG A 554 13.08 25.53 -15.53
N PRO A 555 13.57 26.25 -16.55
CA PRO A 555 13.69 25.71 -17.89
C PRO A 555 14.76 24.60 -17.94
N VAL A 556 14.33 23.35 -18.10
CA VAL A 556 15.17 22.14 -18.22
C VAL A 556 14.90 21.37 -19.51
N ALA A 557 13.69 21.44 -20.04
CA ALA A 557 13.27 20.88 -21.32
C ALA A 557 13.16 21.99 -22.38
N GLN A 558 13.54 21.67 -23.62
CA GLN A 558 13.38 22.59 -24.74
C GLN A 558 11.90 22.72 -25.12
N VAL A 559 11.42 23.94 -25.33
CA VAL A 559 10.05 24.26 -25.74
C VAL A 559 10.07 25.11 -27.02
N SER A 560 9.10 24.89 -27.91
CA SER A 560 8.83 25.76 -29.06
C SER A 560 7.34 26.11 -29.08
N SER A 561 7.03 27.29 -29.62
CA SER A 561 5.67 27.73 -29.93
C SER A 561 5.08 27.04 -31.17
N ASP A 562 5.92 26.38 -31.97
CA ASP A 562 5.52 25.73 -33.22
C ASP A 562 5.11 24.27 -33.01
N ILE A 563 4.26 23.75 -33.91
CA ILE A 563 3.84 22.32 -33.93
C ILE A 563 5.05 21.39 -34.25
N ASP A 564 6.15 21.95 -34.75
CA ASP A 564 7.39 21.24 -35.01
C ASP A 564 7.99 20.70 -33.69
N GLY A 565 7.89 19.37 -33.52
CA GLY A 565 8.27 18.70 -32.27
C GLY A 565 9.73 18.91 -31.89
N CYS A 566 9.97 19.47 -30.71
CA CYS A 566 11.32 19.79 -30.19
C CYS A 566 12.03 18.61 -29.52
N THR A 567 11.30 17.55 -29.17
CA THR A 567 11.83 16.39 -28.44
C THR A 567 12.05 15.23 -29.42
N PRO A 568 13.29 14.99 -29.90
CA PRO A 568 13.58 13.94 -30.87
C PRO A 568 13.59 12.53 -30.27
N TYR A 569 13.83 12.41 -28.95
CA TYR A 569 13.92 11.17 -28.19
C TYR A 569 13.37 11.37 -26.78
N SER A 570 12.85 10.31 -26.15
CA SER A 570 12.37 10.36 -24.78
C SER A 570 13.48 10.79 -23.82
N SER A 571 13.23 11.81 -23.01
CA SER A 571 14.24 12.41 -22.11
C SER A 571 13.75 12.36 -20.65
N SER A 572 14.64 12.00 -19.73
CA SER A 572 14.32 11.92 -18.29
C SER A 572 14.78 13.15 -17.53
N TYR A 573 13.94 13.63 -16.61
CA TYR A 573 14.21 14.77 -15.74
C TYR A 573 13.95 14.41 -14.28
N SER A 574 14.96 14.57 -13.42
CA SER A 574 14.81 14.36 -11.98
C SER A 574 14.09 15.57 -11.36
N ILE A 575 12.97 15.30 -10.69
CA ILE A 575 12.16 16.30 -10.00
C ILE A 575 11.97 15.86 -8.55
N ASP A 576 12.45 16.70 -7.63
CA ASP A 576 12.27 16.50 -6.20
C ASP A 576 11.08 17.33 -5.70
N THR A 577 10.16 16.68 -5.00
CA THR A 577 9.08 17.34 -4.25
C THR A 577 9.38 17.29 -2.75
N SER A 578 8.52 17.89 -1.94
CA SER A 578 8.71 17.91 -0.48
C SER A 578 8.67 16.51 0.17
N THR A 579 8.05 15.53 -0.51
CA THR A 579 7.82 14.18 0.04
C THR A 579 8.37 13.03 -0.82
N LYS A 580 8.56 13.22 -2.14
CA LYS A 580 8.92 12.15 -3.09
C LYS A 580 9.91 12.63 -4.16
N GLN A 581 10.66 11.69 -4.73
CA GLN A 581 11.52 11.92 -5.89
C GLN A 581 10.92 11.26 -7.13
N PHE A 582 10.78 12.03 -8.21
CA PHE A 582 10.22 11.59 -9.49
C PHE A 582 11.28 11.64 -10.59
N LEU A 583 11.28 10.61 -11.44
CA LEU A 583 11.96 10.65 -12.73
C LEU A 583 10.89 10.84 -13.81
N VAL A 584 10.78 12.07 -14.31
CA VAL A 584 9.76 12.46 -15.29
C VAL A 584 10.30 12.29 -16.70
N TRP A 585 9.65 11.42 -17.48
CA TRP A 585 10.02 11.09 -18.84
C TRP A 585 9.14 11.87 -19.82
N ASP A 586 9.74 12.82 -20.53
CA ASP A 586 9.10 13.55 -21.63
C ASP A 586 9.17 12.70 -22.90
N THR A 587 8.02 12.32 -23.45
CA THR A 587 7.96 11.49 -24.67
C THR A 587 7.85 12.34 -25.93
N MET A 588 8.25 11.75 -27.05
CA MET A 588 7.98 12.33 -28.37
C MET A 588 6.47 12.41 -28.62
N GLY A 589 5.98 13.57 -29.05
CA GLY A 589 4.55 13.77 -29.31
C GLY A 589 4.03 12.96 -30.49
N PHE A 590 2.86 12.33 -30.34
CA PHE A 590 2.19 11.66 -31.44
C PHE A 590 1.78 12.66 -32.52
N ASN A 591 1.91 12.28 -33.78
CA ASN A 591 1.58 13.09 -34.97
C ASN A 591 2.36 14.40 -35.08
N GLY A 592 3.60 14.42 -34.58
CA GLY A 592 4.52 15.53 -34.82
C GLY A 592 4.97 15.58 -36.28
N VAL A 593 5.05 16.79 -36.83
CA VAL A 593 5.71 17.05 -38.11
C VAL A 593 7.09 17.62 -37.78
N ARG A 594 8.12 17.22 -38.55
CA ARG A 594 9.44 17.85 -38.46
C ARG A 594 10.03 17.98 -39.85
N ASN A 595 10.38 19.20 -40.26
CA ASN A 595 10.86 19.49 -41.61
C ASN A 595 9.91 18.94 -42.70
N GLY A 596 8.59 19.03 -42.49
CA GLY A 596 7.57 18.55 -43.43
C GLY A 596 7.38 17.02 -43.48
N ARG A 597 8.03 16.24 -42.61
CA ARG A 597 7.86 14.78 -42.52
C ARG A 597 6.99 14.39 -41.32
N ASP A 598 6.09 13.42 -41.54
CA ASP A 598 5.32 12.78 -40.47
C ASP A 598 6.22 11.91 -39.60
N MET A 599 6.25 12.20 -38.30
CA MET A 599 7.08 11.51 -37.33
C MET A 599 6.31 10.49 -36.48
N THR A 600 5.05 10.20 -36.82
CA THR A 600 4.18 9.28 -36.05
C THR A 600 4.82 7.91 -35.86
N GLN A 601 5.41 7.35 -36.93
CA GLN A 601 6.14 6.08 -36.86
C GLN A 601 7.30 6.15 -35.85
N GLN A 602 8.10 7.21 -35.88
CA GLN A 602 9.22 7.36 -34.95
C GLN A 602 8.74 7.53 -33.50
N ALA A 603 7.67 8.30 -33.27
CA ALA A 603 7.10 8.51 -31.94
C ALA A 603 6.61 7.19 -31.32
N VAL A 604 5.94 6.34 -32.11
CA VAL A 604 5.47 5.02 -31.70
C VAL A 604 6.65 4.11 -31.33
N LEU A 605 7.70 4.07 -32.16
CA LEU A 605 8.87 3.22 -31.87
C LEU A 605 9.67 3.71 -30.66
N ASN A 606 9.83 5.03 -30.49
CA ASN A 606 10.46 5.61 -29.31
C ASN A 606 9.68 5.31 -28.02
N ALA A 607 8.34 5.30 -28.09
CA ALA A 607 7.48 4.93 -26.96
C ALA A 607 7.67 3.45 -26.59
N VAL A 608 7.69 2.54 -27.57
CA VAL A 608 7.97 1.11 -27.34
C VAL A 608 9.34 0.93 -26.68
N GLN A 609 10.38 1.60 -27.20
CA GLN A 609 11.73 1.51 -26.65
C GLN A 609 11.79 2.01 -25.20
N LEU A 610 11.22 3.19 -24.92
CA LEU A 610 11.19 3.75 -23.57
C LEU A 610 10.56 2.80 -22.56
N ILE A 611 9.36 2.28 -22.88
CA ILE A 611 8.64 1.39 -21.96
C ILE A 611 9.42 0.10 -21.74
N ARG A 612 10.10 -0.44 -22.75
CA ARG A 612 10.99 -1.61 -22.60
C ARG A 612 12.19 -1.34 -21.70
N GLU A 613 12.86 -0.20 -21.87
CA GLU A 613 14.00 0.19 -21.04
C GLU A 613 13.58 0.37 -19.58
N LEU A 614 12.47 1.05 -19.34
CA LEU A 614 11.90 1.24 -18.00
C LEU A 614 11.50 -0.08 -17.37
N THR A 615 10.83 -0.93 -18.14
CA THR A 615 10.45 -2.29 -17.77
C THR A 615 11.64 -3.16 -17.33
N ALA A 616 12.77 -3.08 -18.05
CA ALA A 616 13.97 -3.84 -17.71
C ALA A 616 14.60 -3.36 -16.38
N GLY A 617 14.27 -2.14 -15.95
CA GLY A 617 14.66 -1.55 -14.67
C GLY A 617 13.54 -1.59 -13.63
N SER A 618 13.10 -0.39 -13.20
CA SER A 618 12.14 -0.19 -12.12
C SER A 618 10.69 -0.03 -12.56
N GLY A 619 10.36 -0.27 -13.84
CA GLY A 619 9.00 -0.16 -14.38
C GLY A 619 8.49 1.27 -14.54
N VAL A 620 7.21 1.43 -14.90
CA VAL A 620 6.52 2.73 -14.99
C VAL A 620 5.54 2.86 -13.84
N ASP A 621 5.60 3.95 -13.07
CA ASP A 621 4.77 4.13 -11.87
C ASP A 621 3.51 4.97 -12.12
N LEU A 622 3.54 5.90 -13.08
CA LEU A 622 2.42 6.76 -13.45
C LEU A 622 2.50 7.18 -14.92
N LEU A 623 1.38 7.04 -15.61
CA LEU A 623 1.15 7.63 -16.93
C LEU A 623 0.45 8.98 -16.76
N VAL A 624 0.95 10.02 -17.42
CA VAL A 624 0.31 11.35 -17.44
C VAL A 624 -0.03 11.72 -18.87
N PHE A 625 -1.32 11.68 -19.18
CA PHE A 625 -1.85 12.10 -20.46
C PHE A 625 -1.95 13.63 -20.48
N VAL A 626 -1.06 14.26 -21.24
CA VAL A 626 -1.03 15.71 -21.43
C VAL A 626 -1.79 16.06 -22.69
N LYS A 627 -2.77 16.96 -22.56
CA LYS A 627 -3.64 17.38 -23.66
C LYS A 627 -4.00 18.87 -23.52
N ASN A 628 -4.13 19.59 -24.63
CA ASN A 628 -4.69 20.95 -24.63
C ASN A 628 -6.21 20.99 -24.32
N CYS A 629 -6.72 22.16 -23.94
CA CYS A 629 -8.13 22.42 -23.62
C CYS A 629 -9.13 22.24 -24.79
N GLY A 630 -8.68 21.79 -25.97
CA GLY A 630 -9.53 21.51 -27.13
C GLY A 630 -10.34 20.22 -26.99
N LYS A 631 -11.23 19.96 -27.96
CA LYS A 631 -11.98 18.69 -28.04
C LYS A 631 -11.02 17.50 -28.20
N LEU A 632 -11.41 16.34 -27.69
CA LEU A 632 -10.67 15.09 -27.88
C LEU A 632 -10.67 14.69 -29.35
N THR A 633 -9.48 14.57 -29.93
CA THR A 633 -9.25 14.20 -31.33
C THR A 633 -9.04 12.69 -31.47
N PRO A 634 -9.29 12.11 -32.66
CA PRO A 634 -9.01 10.68 -32.91
C PRO A 634 -7.55 10.31 -32.65
N SER A 635 -6.61 11.21 -32.94
CA SER A 635 -5.18 11.01 -32.72
C SER A 635 -4.79 11.00 -31.24
N GLU A 636 -5.42 11.84 -30.42
CA GLU A 636 -5.26 11.81 -28.95
C GLU A 636 -5.77 10.51 -28.37
N LEU A 637 -6.94 10.05 -28.83
CA LEU A 637 -7.51 8.78 -28.40
C LEU A 637 -6.63 7.59 -28.83
N SER A 638 -6.12 7.61 -30.05
CA SER A 638 -5.16 6.63 -30.56
C SER A 638 -3.88 6.59 -29.69
N CYS A 639 -3.32 7.74 -29.34
CA CYS A 639 -2.16 7.86 -28.45
C CYS A 639 -2.46 7.31 -27.05
N TYR A 640 -3.62 7.68 -26.49
CA TYR A 640 -4.09 7.20 -25.18
C TYR A 640 -4.17 5.69 -25.11
N ARG A 641 -4.89 5.07 -26.05
CA ARG A 641 -5.03 3.61 -26.11
C ARG A 641 -3.70 2.91 -26.33
N PHE A 642 -2.81 3.50 -27.13
CA PHE A 642 -1.50 2.90 -27.36
C PHE A 642 -0.66 2.83 -26.06
N PHE A 643 -0.64 3.89 -25.25
CA PHE A 643 0.11 3.87 -23.99
C PHE A 643 -0.59 3.07 -22.89
N GLU A 644 -1.88 3.31 -22.68
CA GLU A 644 -2.65 2.71 -21.59
C GLU A 644 -3.01 1.26 -21.88
N GLU A 645 -3.71 0.99 -22.98
CA GLU A 645 -4.24 -0.34 -23.30
C GLU A 645 -3.16 -1.28 -23.86
N PHE A 646 -2.24 -0.76 -24.69
CA PHE A 646 -1.27 -1.61 -25.40
C PHE A 646 0.11 -1.70 -24.71
N LEU A 647 0.78 -0.58 -24.43
CA LEU A 647 2.13 -0.62 -23.83
C LEU A 647 2.11 -1.01 -22.35
N CYS A 648 1.08 -0.56 -21.62
CA CYS A 648 0.97 -0.77 -20.17
C CYS A 648 -0.16 -1.73 -19.76
N GLU A 649 -0.91 -2.27 -20.73
CA GLU A 649 -1.98 -3.28 -20.51
C GLU A 649 -3.05 -2.87 -19.49
N GLY A 650 -3.31 -1.57 -19.33
CA GLY A 650 -4.24 -1.02 -18.33
C GLY A 650 -3.78 -1.20 -16.88
N GLN A 651 -2.51 -1.57 -16.65
CA GLN A 651 -1.97 -1.86 -15.32
C GLN A 651 -1.35 -0.63 -14.64
N VAL A 652 -0.97 0.39 -15.40
CA VAL A 652 -0.37 1.61 -14.87
C VAL A 652 -1.46 2.67 -14.67
N PRO A 653 -1.53 3.33 -13.50
CA PRO A 653 -2.50 4.40 -13.28
C PRO A 653 -2.28 5.56 -14.25
N VAL A 654 -3.36 6.20 -14.70
CA VAL A 654 -3.31 7.36 -15.60
C VAL A 654 -3.86 8.61 -14.94
N ALA A 655 -3.12 9.72 -15.01
CA ALA A 655 -3.60 11.05 -14.68
C ALA A 655 -3.70 11.92 -15.95
N VAL A 656 -4.50 12.98 -15.91
CA VAL A 656 -4.67 13.90 -17.06
C VAL A 656 -4.22 15.31 -16.71
N VAL A 657 -3.42 15.93 -17.56
CA VAL A 657 -3.05 17.35 -17.43
C VAL A 657 -3.60 18.12 -18.61
N ILE A 658 -4.47 19.09 -18.32
CA ILE A 658 -5.07 19.99 -19.30
C ILE A 658 -4.25 21.27 -19.38
N THR A 659 -3.68 21.52 -20.56
CA THR A 659 -2.86 22.70 -20.86
C THR A 659 -3.64 23.71 -21.70
N HIS A 660 -3.02 24.88 -21.95
CA HIS A 660 -3.53 25.97 -22.78
C HIS A 660 -4.74 26.71 -22.20
N LEU A 661 -4.74 26.90 -20.87
CA LEU A 661 -5.81 27.60 -20.14
C LEU A 661 -5.41 29.03 -19.75
N GLU A 662 -4.48 29.64 -20.48
CA GLU A 662 -3.96 31.01 -20.21
C GLU A 662 -5.07 32.06 -20.18
N ASP A 663 -6.10 31.89 -21.04
CA ASP A 663 -7.21 32.84 -21.18
C ASP A 663 -8.38 32.55 -20.22
N HIS A 664 -8.26 31.55 -19.34
CA HIS A 664 -9.32 31.17 -18.40
C HIS A 664 -9.10 31.83 -17.03
N GLU A 665 -10.10 32.58 -16.55
CA GLU A 665 -10.06 33.22 -15.24
C GLU A 665 -10.01 32.20 -14.08
N VAL A 666 -10.70 31.06 -14.24
CA VAL A 666 -10.66 29.90 -13.34
C VAL A 666 -10.37 28.65 -14.17
N MET A 667 -9.11 28.21 -14.16
CA MET A 667 -8.63 27.09 -14.99
C MET A 667 -9.41 25.79 -14.75
N GLU A 668 -9.74 25.49 -13.48
CA GLU A 668 -10.46 24.26 -13.11
C GLU A 668 -11.91 24.23 -13.64
N GLY A 669 -12.51 25.38 -13.96
CA GLY A 669 -13.84 25.47 -14.55
C GLY A 669 -13.93 24.79 -15.92
N TRP A 670 -12.80 24.64 -16.62
CA TRP A 670 -12.74 23.84 -17.84
C TRP A 670 -13.05 22.37 -17.55
N TRP A 671 -12.49 21.80 -16.48
CA TRP A 671 -12.72 20.40 -16.10
C TRP A 671 -14.17 20.16 -15.68
N GLU A 672 -14.77 21.07 -14.92
CA GLU A 672 -16.17 20.98 -14.51
C GLU A 672 -17.11 20.90 -15.72
N THR A 673 -16.77 21.62 -16.79
CA THR A 673 -17.58 21.69 -18.03
C THR A 673 -17.30 20.52 -18.98
N ASN A 674 -16.03 20.13 -19.16
CA ASN A 674 -15.59 19.25 -20.26
C ASN A 674 -15.09 17.87 -19.78
N GLY A 675 -14.73 17.74 -18.51
CA GLY A 675 -14.08 16.55 -17.95
C GLY A 675 -14.90 15.28 -18.15
N ASN A 676 -16.22 15.34 -17.95
CA ASN A 676 -17.11 14.18 -18.14
C ASN A 676 -17.09 13.67 -19.59
N ALA A 677 -17.14 14.57 -20.58
CA ALA A 677 -17.10 14.20 -21.99
C ALA A 677 -15.73 13.64 -22.39
N LEU A 678 -14.65 14.20 -21.85
CA LEU A 678 -13.30 13.70 -22.03
C LEU A 678 -13.15 12.27 -21.46
N LEU A 679 -13.56 12.05 -20.21
CA LEU A 679 -13.50 10.74 -19.56
C LEU A 679 -14.34 9.69 -20.28
N ALA A 680 -15.54 10.07 -20.75
CA ALA A 680 -16.38 9.18 -21.56
C ALA A 680 -15.71 8.78 -22.89
N GLY A 681 -14.95 9.71 -23.50
CA GLY A 681 -14.20 9.45 -24.73
C GLY A 681 -12.97 8.57 -24.54
N LEU A 682 -12.26 8.71 -23.42
CA LEU A 682 -11.05 7.94 -23.12
C LEU A 682 -11.35 6.50 -22.71
N ASN A 683 -12.50 6.24 -22.10
CA ASN A 683 -12.93 4.91 -21.63
C ASN A 683 -11.93 4.22 -20.65
N GLY A 684 -10.99 4.99 -20.06
CA GLY A 684 -9.93 4.49 -19.20
C GLY A 684 -9.99 4.99 -17.75
N ASN A 685 -9.19 4.39 -16.88
CA ASN A 685 -9.21 4.62 -15.43
C ASN A 685 -8.33 5.82 -15.04
N VAL A 686 -8.83 7.04 -15.29
CA VAL A 686 -8.15 8.28 -14.88
C VAL A 686 -8.30 8.49 -13.37
N ILE A 687 -7.18 8.55 -12.65
CA ILE A 687 -7.12 8.62 -11.19
C ILE A 687 -7.04 10.05 -10.64
N GLY A 688 -6.70 11.02 -11.47
CA GLY A 688 -6.59 12.43 -11.11
C GLY A 688 -6.42 13.34 -12.33
N HIS A 689 -6.59 14.65 -12.12
CA HIS A 689 -6.39 15.65 -13.16
C HIS A 689 -5.78 16.95 -12.63
N ALA A 690 -5.27 17.78 -13.52
CA ALA A 690 -4.88 19.17 -13.25
C ALA A 690 -5.17 20.05 -14.47
N CYS A 691 -5.81 21.20 -14.26
CA CYS A 691 -5.94 22.25 -15.27
C CYS A 691 -4.90 23.35 -15.01
N ILE A 692 -4.08 23.62 -16.03
CA ILE A 692 -2.90 24.49 -15.88
C ILE A 692 -2.71 25.46 -17.04
N THR A 693 -1.94 26.50 -16.75
CA THR A 693 -1.26 27.34 -17.73
C THR A 693 0.24 27.06 -17.71
N SER A 694 0.89 27.13 -18.87
CA SER A 694 2.34 26.87 -18.98
C SER A 694 3.12 27.98 -19.69
N LEU A 695 2.44 29.00 -20.22
CA LEU A 695 3.08 30.15 -20.86
C LEU A 695 3.55 31.16 -19.81
N ALA A 696 4.85 31.43 -19.79
CA ALA A 696 5.41 32.57 -19.06
C ALA A 696 5.14 33.85 -19.86
N ALA A 697 4.70 34.91 -19.20
CA ALA A 697 4.39 36.19 -19.84
C ALA A 697 5.58 36.66 -20.69
N HIS A 698 5.33 36.92 -21.97
CA HIS A 698 6.18 37.79 -22.76
C HIS A 698 6.12 39.20 -22.15
N ASP A 699 7.22 39.67 -21.57
CA ASP A 699 7.56 41.08 -21.30
C ASP A 699 6.57 41.99 -20.55
N SER A 700 5.60 41.46 -19.82
CA SER A 700 4.80 42.25 -18.87
C SER A 700 4.96 41.69 -17.47
N GLY A 701 5.70 42.40 -16.60
CA GLY A 701 5.98 42.07 -15.19
C GLY A 701 4.74 42.09 -14.28
N ASP A 702 3.68 41.41 -14.70
CA ASP A 702 2.39 41.37 -14.03
C ASP A 702 2.41 40.26 -12.96
N ALA A 703 2.35 40.68 -11.70
CA ALA A 703 2.40 39.81 -10.53
C ALA A 703 1.28 38.76 -10.52
N LYS A 704 0.17 39.01 -11.24
CA LYS A 704 -0.95 38.06 -11.38
C LYS A 704 -0.52 36.79 -12.12
N PHE A 705 0.27 36.91 -13.19
CA PHE A 705 0.71 35.76 -14.00
C PHE A 705 1.74 34.87 -13.29
N SER A 706 2.68 35.47 -12.56
CA SER A 706 3.65 34.72 -11.76
C SER A 706 2.97 33.89 -10.66
N LYS A 707 1.88 34.42 -10.10
CA LYS A 707 1.03 33.71 -9.14
C LYS A 707 0.31 32.53 -9.79
N THR A 708 -0.32 32.72 -10.95
CA THR A 708 -1.03 31.64 -11.68
C THR A 708 -0.08 30.51 -12.14
N LEU A 709 1.15 30.85 -12.55
CA LEU A 709 2.16 29.86 -12.91
C LEU A 709 2.64 29.07 -11.68
N SER A 710 2.80 29.75 -10.54
CA SER A 710 3.14 29.11 -9.26
C SER A 710 2.02 28.19 -8.77
N GLU A 711 0.76 28.61 -8.90
CA GLU A 711 -0.43 27.80 -8.62
C GLU A 711 -0.46 26.56 -9.54
N SER A 712 -0.27 26.74 -10.85
CA SER A 712 -0.21 25.62 -11.82
C SER A 712 0.89 24.62 -11.47
N ARG A 713 2.08 25.09 -11.05
CA ARG A 713 3.17 24.23 -10.59
C ARG A 713 2.76 23.41 -9.37
N LEU A 714 2.18 24.07 -8.35
CA LEU A 714 1.74 23.39 -7.14
C LEU A 714 0.63 22.37 -7.44
N THR A 715 -0.29 22.67 -8.36
CA THR A 715 -1.35 21.75 -8.79
C THR A 715 -0.80 20.49 -9.41
N VAL A 716 0.18 20.57 -10.33
CA VAL A 716 0.78 19.36 -10.94
C VAL A 716 1.64 18.59 -9.96
N GLN A 717 2.38 19.27 -9.07
CA GLN A 717 3.12 18.60 -8.00
C GLN A 717 2.19 17.87 -7.03
N ALA A 718 1.07 18.50 -6.66
CA ALA A 718 0.03 17.88 -5.84
C ALA A 718 -0.67 16.73 -6.57
N LEU A 719 -0.88 16.83 -7.89
CA LEU A 719 -1.39 15.73 -8.71
C LEU A 719 -0.45 14.53 -8.66
N PHE A 720 0.87 14.75 -8.87
CA PHE A 720 1.85 13.68 -8.75
C PHE A 720 1.81 13.07 -7.35
N GLU A 721 1.96 13.89 -6.30
CA GLU A 721 1.96 13.39 -4.92
C GLU A 721 0.66 12.64 -4.56
N SER A 722 -0.51 13.17 -4.92
CA SER A 722 -1.84 12.60 -4.62
C SER A 722 -2.12 11.29 -5.35
N CYS A 723 -1.63 11.14 -6.59
CA CYS A 723 -1.67 9.87 -7.32
C CYS A 723 -0.94 8.75 -6.56
N PHE A 724 0.03 9.11 -5.71
CA PHE A 724 0.81 8.20 -4.86
C PHE A 724 0.47 8.31 -3.36
N SER A 725 -0.51 9.11 -2.96
CA SER A 725 -0.95 9.30 -1.55
C SER A 725 -2.37 8.77 -1.32
N CYS A 726 -3.10 8.49 -2.41
CA CYS A 726 -4.29 7.67 -2.37
C CYS A 726 -3.88 6.20 -2.17
N PRO A 727 -4.60 5.39 -1.39
CA PRO A 727 -4.37 3.95 -1.35
C PRO A 727 -4.34 3.38 -2.77
N LYS A 728 -5.08 3.92 -3.75
CA LYS A 728 -5.14 3.40 -5.14
C LYS A 728 -3.84 3.36 -5.96
N GLY A 729 -2.73 3.93 -5.49
CA GLY A 729 -1.48 3.98 -6.27
C GLY A 729 -0.23 3.75 -5.44
N GLU A 730 0.03 2.49 -5.05
CA GLU A 730 1.42 2.05 -5.07
C GLU A 730 1.74 1.80 -6.55
N GLY A 731 2.69 2.53 -7.12
CA GLY A 731 3.14 2.34 -8.49
C GLY A 731 3.39 0.86 -8.73
N ILE A 732 2.56 0.25 -9.58
CA ILE A 732 2.86 -1.06 -10.12
C ILE A 732 4.01 -0.79 -11.07
N SER A 733 5.24 -1.02 -10.60
CA SER A 733 6.36 -1.13 -11.52
C SER A 733 6.06 -2.28 -12.48
N VAL A 734 5.56 -1.95 -13.67
CA VAL A 734 5.37 -2.95 -14.72
C VAL A 734 6.76 -3.34 -15.21
N GLN A 735 7.31 -4.41 -14.62
CA GLN A 735 8.34 -5.21 -15.27
C GLN A 735 7.63 -6.12 -16.28
N LEU A 736 7.43 -5.70 -17.53
CA LEU A 736 7.14 -6.67 -18.60
C LEU A 736 8.29 -7.68 -18.60
N ARG A 737 8.02 -8.90 -18.12
CA ARG A 737 9.00 -9.99 -18.12
C ARG A 737 9.41 -10.29 -19.56
N THR A 738 10.57 -9.78 -19.99
CA THR A 738 11.29 -10.35 -21.13
C THR A 738 11.84 -11.70 -20.68
N LYS A 739 11.12 -12.77 -21.04
CA LYS A 739 11.50 -14.16 -20.74
C LYS A 739 12.78 -14.55 -21.47
N GLU A 740 13.89 -14.60 -20.75
CA GLU A 740 14.82 -15.72 -20.91
C GLU A 740 14.53 -16.73 -19.80
N GLY A 741 13.75 -17.78 -20.13
CA GLY A 741 13.57 -18.93 -19.25
C GLY A 741 12.11 -19.30 -18.93
N ARG A 742 11.56 -20.17 -19.79
CA ARG A 742 10.31 -20.98 -19.64
C ARG A 742 8.97 -20.24 -19.85
N GLY A 743 8.20 -20.80 -20.77
CA GLY A 743 6.99 -20.24 -21.36
C GLY A 743 5.77 -20.19 -20.44
N VAL A 744 5.19 -19.01 -20.35
CA VAL A 744 3.74 -18.77 -20.21
C VAL A 744 3.08 -19.07 -21.55
N ASP A 745 2.09 -19.95 -21.55
CA ASP A 745 1.13 -20.17 -22.62
C ASP A 745 0.27 -18.91 -22.83
N ARG A 746 0.57 -18.16 -23.89
CA ARG A 746 -0.43 -17.54 -24.76
C ARG A 746 0.04 -17.79 -26.19
N THR A 747 -0.87 -18.23 -27.05
CA THR A 747 -0.53 -18.48 -28.46
C THR A 747 -0.32 -17.13 -29.17
N PRO A 748 0.49 -17.09 -30.24
CA PRO A 748 0.67 -15.92 -31.12
C PRO A 748 -0.61 -15.34 -31.76
N GLU A 749 -1.80 -15.87 -31.41
CA GLU A 749 -3.10 -15.54 -32.01
C GLU A 749 -3.86 -14.44 -31.24
N GLU A 750 -3.52 -14.13 -29.98
CA GLU A 750 -4.22 -13.08 -29.18
C GLU A 750 -3.66 -11.66 -29.37
N MET A 751 -2.52 -11.51 -30.05
CA MET A 751 -1.89 -10.21 -30.34
C MET A 751 -1.72 -10.00 -31.84
N THR A 752 -2.79 -9.57 -32.49
CA THR A 752 -2.80 -9.40 -33.93
C THR A 752 -2.42 -7.98 -34.32
N VAL A 753 -1.79 -7.85 -35.50
CA VAL A 753 -1.66 -6.59 -36.24
C VAL A 753 -3.03 -5.89 -36.35
N GLU A 754 -4.11 -6.65 -36.40
CA GLU A 754 -5.48 -6.13 -36.50
C GLU A 754 -5.93 -5.38 -35.25
N ASN A 755 -5.50 -5.76 -34.04
CA ASN A 755 -5.81 -5.02 -32.82
C ASN A 755 -5.12 -3.65 -32.80
N LEU A 756 -3.82 -3.59 -33.13
CA LEU A 756 -3.08 -2.32 -33.22
C LEU A 756 -3.65 -1.40 -34.31
N VAL A 757 -4.14 -1.96 -35.41
CA VAL A 757 -4.76 -1.19 -36.50
C VAL A 757 -6.16 -0.69 -36.09
N SER A 758 -7.01 -1.57 -35.58
CA SER A 758 -8.42 -1.25 -35.30
C SER A 758 -8.64 -0.45 -34.01
N HIS A 759 -7.86 -0.73 -32.95
CA HIS A 759 -8.04 -0.13 -31.64
C HIS A 759 -7.11 1.04 -31.38
N CYS A 760 -5.83 0.92 -31.78
CA CYS A 760 -4.83 1.98 -31.64
C CYS A 760 -4.68 2.86 -32.89
N GLY A 761 -5.34 2.53 -34.01
CA GLY A 761 -5.31 3.34 -35.24
C GLY A 761 -3.98 3.34 -35.97
N LEU A 762 -3.10 2.36 -35.74
CA LEU A 762 -1.80 2.27 -36.42
C LEU A 762 -1.95 1.77 -37.87
N THR A 763 -0.99 2.09 -38.74
CA THR A 763 -0.90 1.45 -40.06
C THR A 763 -0.50 -0.02 -39.91
N LYS A 764 -0.90 -0.85 -40.87
CA LYS A 764 -0.61 -2.30 -40.84
C LYS A 764 0.90 -2.57 -40.83
N GLU A 765 1.66 -1.73 -41.53
CA GLU A 765 3.12 -1.77 -41.62
C GLU A 765 3.75 -1.41 -40.26
N LEU A 766 3.28 -0.34 -39.61
CA LEU A 766 3.77 0.09 -38.31
C LEU A 766 3.42 -0.91 -37.20
N ALA A 767 2.21 -1.46 -37.23
CA ALA A 767 1.77 -2.48 -36.27
C ALA A 767 2.63 -3.76 -36.35
N ARG A 768 3.00 -4.21 -37.56
CA ARG A 768 3.94 -5.33 -37.74
C ARG A 768 5.32 -5.00 -37.18
N GLU A 769 5.79 -3.78 -37.40
CA GLU A 769 7.09 -3.31 -36.93
C GLU A 769 7.16 -3.25 -35.40
N VAL A 770 6.10 -2.74 -34.74
CA VAL A 770 5.97 -2.73 -33.27
C VAL A 770 6.02 -4.16 -32.72
N ILE A 771 5.23 -5.08 -33.27
CA ILE A 771 5.25 -6.50 -32.86
C ILE A 771 6.64 -7.09 -33.06
N ARG A 772 7.28 -6.85 -34.20
CA ARG A 772 8.64 -7.34 -34.48
C ARG A 772 9.65 -6.86 -33.44
N GLN A 773 9.61 -5.59 -33.04
CA GLN A 773 10.52 -5.07 -32.02
C GLN A 773 10.28 -5.69 -30.65
N LEU A 774 9.02 -5.91 -30.27
CA LEU A 774 8.66 -6.53 -29.00
C LEU A 774 9.11 -8.02 -28.92
N TYR A 775 9.05 -8.77 -30.02
CA TYR A 775 9.30 -10.21 -30.03
C TYR A 775 10.69 -10.67 -30.53
N ASN A 776 11.34 -9.91 -31.42
CA ASN A 776 12.61 -10.33 -32.05
C ASN A 776 13.85 -9.59 -31.50
N GLY A 777 13.75 -8.94 -30.34
CA GLY A 777 14.84 -8.19 -29.71
C GLY A 777 15.78 -9.00 -28.80
N SER A 778 15.77 -10.33 -28.87
CA SER A 778 16.69 -11.24 -28.16
C SER A 778 17.81 -11.70 -29.09
N GLY A 779 18.58 -10.75 -29.63
CA GLY A 779 19.75 -11.02 -30.49
C GLY A 779 20.98 -10.38 -29.90
#